data_AF-A0A2U0SY84-F1
#
_entry.id   AF-A0A2U0SY84-F1
#
_cell.length_a   1.000
_cell.length_b   1.000
_cell.length_c   1.000
_cell.angle_alpha   90.00
_cell.angle_beta   90.00
_cell.angle_gamma   90.00
#
_symmetry.space_group_name_H-M   'P 1'
#
loop_
_entity.id
_entity.type
_entity.pdbx_description
1 polymer ?
#
loop_
_entity_poly.entity_id
_entity_poly.type
_entity_poly.pdbx_seq_one_letter_code
_entity_poly.pdbx_strand_id
1 'polypeptide(L)'
;MSQKQGGTPGLSPGGKIWLDKVRTLVLGKLVKSGGAGSVYLLPGAPARVAKLYHPHLDRAANRRKLEAMLELSPELPDQVENGKRYVQIAWPQAAVFDGQGGFAGFVMPLLDMAQTAELEQIMQERQARAAGLPTGLGPKLTLAANLAAVIDALHQQQHYVVDLKPVNLRFYRDSLYIAMLDCDGFSIQGHAERFPAEQFTADYLAPEFQRKGMPAGTEMAQDRFALAVVIFQLLNFGIHPYSGRPGNAQVATDIPGRIRDGCYAYGVKRHKQLAPNATSGHALMPPELRAMFDRAFSPSPKPQRPSAADWAQLLRGFAQRSGGKLVVCAVNPEHQHFAGQGCAACARDKVIVAAGQASMQAQQMQLQQQSLPPQRSPRGAHGAHHTAPGQAPAANPVAGNTGGGITGKGWAVVVLLIVLFLIGFTAWTSSPDEAKAKASLQAQAEQAAGLEVFRWRTRKAAGFQPSDARKAVRSLSQAISKGDDDAVTRGLQLLYRSGQEKPSDYGVDRTQAQLRASLLEGLGWVPGYEPGLVATYLDLLQANPRDHLVAAAMGRMHLSLNEPQAARQYFEQAVWAHPTDGTAWLGIAAAAQLRGGDEGDAVNLVALAQLTAYRYAVEHALPAEPGQPADNGVARMTQRMDLNAKVLRLAQPGAYQKRWDKVLADGALLATRLKALPPLRDQVGSVQRETMTTVAYGVLDEKHARGENRLTLTIAADGSLTYAAAELPMEPMLNKVLLDSVKRWTYLPAVQHGQLRDAEVVVLVRYRDGRVSFVPGGVAVTAEN
;
A
#
# COMPACT_ATOMS: atom_id res chain seq x y z
N MET A 1 11.89 -41.61 25.69
CA MET A 1 11.25 -41.25 24.40
C MET A 1 10.48 -39.95 24.61
N SER A 2 10.99 -38.83 24.09
CA SER A 2 10.28 -37.55 24.09
C SER A 2 10.16 -37.12 22.63
N GLN A 3 8.92 -37.02 22.15
CA GLN A 3 8.59 -36.72 20.75
C GLN A 3 9.11 -35.34 20.36
N LYS A 4 10.09 -35.30 19.46
CA LYS A 4 10.42 -34.09 18.70
C LYS A 4 9.22 -33.75 17.81
N GLN A 5 8.66 -32.56 18.01
CA GLN A 5 7.61 -31.98 17.18
C GLN A 5 8.01 -32.01 15.70
N GLY A 6 7.07 -32.46 14.87
CA GLY A 6 7.28 -32.82 13.46
C GLY A 6 7.70 -31.64 12.58
N GLY A 7 8.93 -31.71 12.07
CA GLY A 7 9.33 -31.01 10.86
C GLY A 7 8.99 -31.87 9.64
N THR A 8 8.50 -31.24 8.57
CA THR A 8 8.33 -31.89 7.27
C THR A 8 9.73 -32.40 6.81
N PRO A 9 9.90 -33.68 6.44
CA PRO A 9 11.21 -34.21 6.03
C PRO A 9 11.81 -33.38 4.89
N GLY A 10 13.01 -32.83 5.08
CA GLY A 10 13.76 -32.10 4.04
C GLY A 10 13.71 -30.57 4.08
N LEU A 11 12.96 -29.94 4.99
CA LEU A 11 12.89 -28.47 5.16
C LEU A 11 13.68 -27.98 6.39
N SER A 12 14.96 -28.32 6.46
CA SER A 12 15.92 -27.92 7.49
C SER A 12 17.23 -27.44 6.84
N PRO A 13 18.19 -26.84 7.58
CA PRO A 13 19.50 -26.51 7.01
C PRO A 13 20.13 -27.72 6.31
N GLY A 14 20.62 -27.52 5.08
CA GLY A 14 21.10 -28.58 4.17
C GLY A 14 20.01 -29.20 3.28
N GLY A 15 18.73 -28.94 3.57
CA GLY A 15 17.59 -29.38 2.79
C GLY A 15 17.47 -28.69 1.43
N LYS A 16 16.89 -29.39 0.45
CA LYS A 16 16.64 -28.86 -0.89
C LYS A 16 15.25 -28.24 -0.95
N ILE A 17 15.16 -27.13 -1.67
CA ILE A 17 13.91 -26.44 -2.00
C ILE A 17 13.86 -26.15 -3.50
N TRP A 18 12.66 -26.00 -4.04
CA TRP A 18 12.42 -25.76 -5.47
C TRP A 18 11.76 -24.41 -5.67
N LEU A 19 12.38 -23.57 -6.49
CA LEU A 19 11.80 -22.32 -6.98
C LEU A 19 11.04 -22.59 -8.27
N ASP A 20 9.77 -22.16 -8.29
CA ASP A 20 8.86 -22.27 -9.44
C ASP A 20 8.83 -23.68 -10.07
N LYS A 21 9.08 -24.72 -9.25
CA LYS A 21 9.19 -26.15 -9.61
C LYS A 21 10.33 -26.53 -10.57
N VAL A 22 11.21 -25.59 -10.95
CA VAL A 22 12.28 -25.85 -11.95
C VAL A 22 13.68 -25.74 -11.34
N ARG A 23 13.93 -24.73 -10.50
CA ARG A 23 15.28 -24.43 -10.00
C ARG A 23 15.45 -24.88 -8.55
N THR A 24 16.43 -25.73 -8.29
CA THR A 24 16.73 -26.21 -6.94
C THR A 24 17.71 -25.26 -6.22
N LEU A 25 17.43 -24.97 -4.96
CA LEU A 25 18.34 -24.30 -4.02
C LEU A 25 18.49 -25.11 -2.73
N VAL A 26 19.56 -24.82 -1.98
CA VAL A 26 19.83 -25.45 -0.68
C VAL A 26 19.57 -24.43 0.44
N LEU A 27 18.86 -24.86 1.49
CA LEU A 27 18.65 -24.07 2.69
C LEU A 27 19.96 -23.99 3.49
N GLY A 28 20.40 -22.77 3.77
CA GLY A 28 21.54 -22.49 4.62
C GLY A 28 21.16 -22.34 6.09
N LYS A 29 21.91 -21.51 6.81
CA LYS A 29 21.68 -21.22 8.23
C LYS A 29 20.32 -20.56 8.46
N LEU A 30 19.63 -20.97 9.52
CA LEU A 30 18.44 -20.29 10.03
C LEU A 30 18.83 -18.90 10.56
N VAL A 31 18.17 -17.87 10.04
CA VAL A 31 18.35 -16.46 10.46
C VAL A 31 17.44 -16.14 11.63
N LYS A 32 16.14 -16.46 11.50
CA LYS A 32 15.10 -16.16 12.49
C LYS A 32 13.95 -17.15 12.32
N SER A 33 13.26 -17.46 13.41
CA SER A 33 11.98 -18.17 13.39
C SER A 33 10.95 -17.33 14.16
N GLY A 34 9.76 -17.16 13.60
CA GLY A 34 8.65 -16.40 14.17
C GLY A 34 7.32 -17.12 14.00
N GLY A 35 6.21 -16.48 14.37
CA GLY A 35 4.87 -17.11 14.35
C GLY A 35 4.39 -17.54 12.95
N ALA A 36 4.75 -16.80 11.91
CA ALA A 36 4.34 -17.10 10.54
C ALA A 36 5.32 -18.02 9.77
N GLY A 37 6.54 -18.25 10.26
CA GLY A 37 7.50 -19.05 9.54
C GLY A 37 8.95 -18.88 9.97
N SER A 38 9.83 -19.59 9.28
CA SER A 38 11.27 -19.62 9.51
C SER A 38 12.03 -19.06 8.30
N VAL A 39 12.99 -18.16 8.54
CA VAL A 39 13.80 -17.51 7.52
C VAL A 39 15.19 -18.14 7.46
N TYR A 40 15.60 -18.59 6.28
CA TYR A 40 16.87 -19.26 6.02
C TYR A 40 17.71 -18.50 4.99
N LEU A 41 19.03 -18.49 5.20
CA LEU A 41 19.98 -18.05 4.18
C LEU A 41 19.99 -19.00 2.99
N LEU A 42 20.38 -18.51 1.81
CA LEU A 42 20.50 -19.30 0.59
C LEU A 42 21.93 -19.21 0.06
N PRO A 43 22.82 -20.20 0.33
CA PRO A 43 24.20 -20.16 -0.15
C PRO A 43 24.31 -20.03 -1.67
N GLY A 44 23.42 -20.67 -2.43
CA GLY A 44 23.35 -20.56 -3.89
C GLY A 44 22.69 -19.27 -4.42
N ALA A 45 22.23 -18.38 -3.53
CA ALA A 45 21.60 -17.10 -3.86
C ALA A 45 21.82 -16.09 -2.72
N PRO A 46 23.06 -15.60 -2.50
CA PRO A 46 23.44 -14.88 -1.28
C PRO A 46 22.72 -13.54 -1.07
N ALA A 47 22.16 -12.94 -2.13
CA ALA A 47 21.35 -11.72 -2.04
C ALA A 47 19.88 -11.98 -1.66
N ARG A 48 19.51 -13.22 -1.32
CA ARG A 48 18.14 -13.65 -1.02
C ARG A 48 18.09 -14.53 0.22
N VAL A 49 16.90 -14.60 0.81
CA VAL A 49 16.53 -15.53 1.88
C VAL A 49 15.25 -16.26 1.51
N ALA A 50 15.06 -17.44 2.09
CA ALA A 50 13.80 -18.18 2.00
C ALA A 50 13.02 -18.07 3.32
N LYS A 51 11.76 -17.66 3.26
CA LYS A 51 10.81 -17.76 4.38
C LYS A 51 9.90 -18.96 4.14
N LEU A 52 9.95 -19.93 5.05
CA LEU A 52 9.14 -21.15 5.00
C LEU A 52 8.01 -21.06 6.02
N TYR A 53 6.77 -21.30 5.58
CA TYR A 53 5.60 -21.30 6.45
C TYR A 53 5.60 -22.52 7.36
N HIS A 54 5.16 -22.31 8.61
CA HIS A 54 4.99 -23.42 9.54
C HIS A 54 3.85 -24.36 9.11
N PRO A 55 3.90 -25.65 9.45
CA PRO A 55 2.90 -26.63 9.01
C PRO A 55 1.45 -26.36 9.44
N HIS A 56 1.26 -25.63 10.55
CA HIS A 56 -0.08 -25.34 11.11
C HIS A 56 -0.81 -24.17 10.43
N LEU A 57 -0.14 -23.43 9.54
CA LEU A 57 -0.74 -22.31 8.82
C LEU A 57 -1.48 -22.79 7.58
N ASP A 58 -2.53 -22.07 7.18
CA ASP A 58 -3.26 -22.36 5.95
C ASP A 58 -2.38 -22.08 4.72
N ARG A 59 -1.74 -23.14 4.21
CA ARG A 59 -0.85 -23.05 3.06
C ARG A 59 -1.57 -22.70 1.77
N ALA A 60 -2.86 -23.00 1.64
CA ALA A 60 -3.63 -22.68 0.45
C ALA A 60 -3.95 -21.17 0.40
N ALA A 61 -4.39 -20.59 1.52
CA ALA A 61 -4.59 -19.14 1.63
C ALA A 61 -3.28 -18.37 1.46
N ASN A 62 -2.21 -18.79 2.13
CA ASN A 62 -0.89 -18.17 2.00
C ASN A 62 -0.37 -18.22 0.56
N ARG A 63 -0.60 -19.33 -0.15
CA ARG A 63 -0.22 -19.45 -1.57
C ARG A 63 -0.96 -18.45 -2.45
N ARG A 64 -2.29 -18.34 -2.32
CA ARG A 64 -3.08 -17.37 -3.12
C ARG A 64 -2.66 -15.93 -2.87
N LYS A 65 -2.44 -15.58 -1.59
CA LYS A 65 -1.91 -14.25 -1.23
C LYS A 65 -0.54 -14.00 -1.84
N LEU A 66 0.37 -14.98 -1.74
CA LEU A 66 1.70 -14.88 -2.31
C LEU A 66 1.66 -14.71 -3.83
N GLU A 67 0.83 -15.50 -4.53
CA GLU A 67 0.66 -15.40 -5.99
C GLU A 67 0.19 -13.98 -6.37
N ALA A 68 -0.77 -13.41 -5.63
CA ALA A 68 -1.18 -12.02 -5.81
C ALA A 68 -0.07 -11.00 -5.51
N MET A 69 0.76 -11.22 -4.48
CA MET A 69 1.89 -10.36 -4.16
C MET A 69 2.98 -10.40 -5.24
N LEU A 70 3.26 -11.57 -5.81
CA LEU A 70 4.23 -11.72 -6.90
C LEU A 70 3.76 -10.98 -8.16
N GLU A 71 2.47 -11.14 -8.50
CA GLU A 71 1.84 -10.46 -9.63
C GLU A 71 1.80 -8.93 -9.43
N LEU A 72 1.44 -8.47 -8.22
CA LEU A 72 1.24 -7.06 -7.89
C LEU A 72 2.45 -6.45 -7.18
N SER A 73 3.66 -6.79 -7.64
CA SER A 73 4.89 -6.27 -7.04
C SER A 73 4.92 -4.73 -7.02
N PRO A 74 5.26 -4.10 -5.87
CA PRO A 74 5.20 -2.66 -5.75
C PRO A 74 6.12 -1.91 -6.73
N GLU A 75 5.71 -0.72 -7.16
CA GLU A 75 6.51 0.27 -7.89
C GLU A 75 7.49 0.97 -6.93
N LEU A 76 8.25 0.16 -6.18
CA LEU A 76 9.20 0.63 -5.20
C LEU A 76 10.52 -0.14 -5.39
N PRO A 77 11.32 0.24 -6.41
CA PRO A 77 12.60 -0.41 -6.65
C PRO A 77 13.56 -0.16 -5.49
N ASP A 78 14.56 -1.05 -5.38
CA ASP A 78 15.69 -0.80 -4.49
C ASP A 78 16.39 0.50 -4.90
N GLN A 79 16.85 1.26 -3.91
CA GLN A 79 17.65 2.44 -4.21
C GLN A 79 19.07 2.01 -4.57
N VAL A 80 19.68 2.68 -5.54
CA VAL A 80 21.08 2.45 -5.90
C VAL A 80 21.80 3.78 -5.82
N GLU A 81 22.81 3.84 -4.97
CA GLU A 81 23.63 5.03 -4.77
C GLU A 81 25.09 4.58 -4.70
N ASN A 82 25.96 5.19 -5.52
CA ASN A 82 27.39 4.87 -5.61
C ASN A 82 27.67 3.36 -5.82
N GLY A 83 26.84 2.69 -6.63
CA GLY A 83 26.94 1.25 -6.90
C GLY A 83 26.52 0.33 -5.73
N LYS A 84 26.08 0.88 -4.59
CA LYS A 84 25.52 0.13 -3.46
C LYS A 84 24.01 0.03 -3.62
N ARG A 85 23.47 -1.18 -3.48
CA ARG A 85 22.03 -1.47 -3.55
C ARG A 85 21.42 -1.44 -2.14
N TYR A 86 20.31 -0.75 -2.00
CA TYR A 86 19.57 -0.55 -0.76
C TYR A 86 18.15 -1.08 -0.92
N VAL A 87 17.88 -2.22 -0.28
CA VAL A 87 16.59 -2.89 -0.35
C VAL A 87 15.58 -2.16 0.53
N GLN A 88 14.51 -1.66 -0.08
CA GLN A 88 13.50 -0.89 0.65
C GLN A 88 12.41 -1.76 1.28
N ILE A 89 12.06 -2.87 0.63
CA ILE A 89 11.02 -3.79 1.11
C ILE A 89 11.48 -5.23 0.91
N ALA A 90 11.29 -6.07 1.93
CA ALA A 90 11.52 -7.51 1.83
C ALA A 90 10.34 -8.20 1.10
N TRP A 91 10.03 -7.74 -0.12
CA TRP A 91 8.89 -8.24 -0.90
C TRP A 91 9.16 -9.64 -1.46
N PRO A 92 8.14 -10.53 -1.53
CA PRO A 92 8.31 -11.84 -2.16
C PRO A 92 8.75 -11.75 -3.64
N GLN A 93 9.63 -12.66 -4.07
CA GLN A 93 10.20 -12.69 -5.42
C GLN A 93 9.95 -13.99 -6.19
N ALA A 94 9.73 -15.11 -5.50
CA ALA A 94 9.30 -16.37 -6.10
C ALA A 94 8.72 -17.31 -5.04
N ALA A 95 7.89 -18.26 -5.47
CA ALA A 95 7.33 -19.30 -4.61
C ALA A 95 8.34 -20.43 -4.37
N VAL A 96 8.29 -21.01 -3.18
CA VAL A 96 9.12 -22.13 -2.75
C VAL A 96 8.28 -23.38 -2.55
N PHE A 97 8.76 -24.48 -3.09
CA PHE A 97 8.15 -25.81 -2.99
C PHE A 97 9.11 -26.81 -2.32
N ASP A 98 8.54 -27.80 -1.65
CA ASP A 98 9.26 -28.95 -1.11
C ASP A 98 9.51 -30.04 -2.17
N GLY A 99 10.21 -31.11 -1.77
CA GLY A 99 10.61 -32.19 -2.69
C GLY A 99 9.47 -33.06 -3.19
N GLN A 100 8.27 -32.91 -2.63
CA GLN A 100 7.04 -33.56 -3.10
C GLN A 100 6.21 -32.62 -3.98
N GLY A 101 6.72 -31.41 -4.26
CA GLY A 101 6.01 -30.39 -5.03
C GLY A 101 4.96 -29.61 -4.21
N GLY A 102 4.93 -29.79 -2.89
CA GLY A 102 4.07 -29.06 -1.97
C GLY A 102 4.54 -27.63 -1.77
N PHE A 103 3.61 -26.67 -1.75
CA PHE A 103 3.94 -25.28 -1.45
C PHE A 103 4.49 -25.16 -0.02
N ALA A 104 5.63 -24.50 0.14
CA ALA A 104 6.35 -24.40 1.41
C ALA A 104 6.62 -22.96 1.87
N GLY A 105 6.64 -21.99 0.96
CA GLY A 105 6.93 -20.60 1.32
C GLY A 105 7.35 -19.76 0.13
N PHE A 106 8.27 -18.82 0.34
CA PHE A 106 8.75 -17.91 -0.71
C PHE A 106 10.19 -17.47 -0.48
N VAL A 107 10.81 -16.93 -1.53
CA VAL A 107 12.08 -16.20 -1.44
C VAL A 107 11.85 -14.71 -1.52
N MET A 108 12.70 -13.94 -0.83
CA MET A 108 12.67 -12.47 -0.81
C MET A 108 14.11 -11.92 -0.74
N PRO A 109 14.34 -10.64 -1.02
CA PRO A 109 15.66 -10.02 -0.84
C PRO A 109 16.21 -10.22 0.57
N LEU A 110 17.52 -10.41 0.68
CA LEU A 110 18.21 -10.32 1.97
C LEU A 110 18.40 -8.83 2.31
N LEU A 111 17.82 -8.40 3.42
CA LEU A 111 18.14 -7.11 4.02
C LEU A 111 19.49 -7.20 4.75
N ASP A 112 20.38 -6.24 4.50
CA ASP A 112 21.66 -6.16 5.21
C ASP A 112 21.45 -5.63 6.63
N MET A 113 21.35 -6.55 7.59
CA MET A 113 21.12 -6.22 9.00
C MET A 113 22.30 -5.48 9.64
N ALA A 114 23.52 -5.61 9.10
CA ALA A 114 24.69 -4.93 9.66
C ALA A 114 24.72 -3.45 9.26
N GLN A 115 24.23 -3.14 8.07
CA GLN A 115 24.18 -1.78 7.51
C GLN A 115 22.90 -1.02 7.87
N THR A 116 21.93 -1.69 8.50
CA THR A 116 20.65 -1.10 8.90
C THR A 116 20.50 -1.00 10.42
N ALA A 117 19.82 0.05 10.87
CA ALA A 117 19.41 0.24 12.26
C ALA A 117 17.88 0.19 12.37
N GLU A 118 17.37 -0.15 13.55
CA GLU A 118 15.92 -0.12 13.82
C GLU A 118 15.47 1.33 14.01
N LEU A 119 14.29 1.65 13.50
CA LEU A 119 13.77 3.02 13.61
C LEU A 119 13.60 3.45 15.06
N GLU A 120 13.27 2.53 15.98
CA GLU A 120 13.15 2.81 17.40
C GLU A 120 14.46 3.32 18.02
N GLN A 121 15.62 2.83 17.57
CA GLN A 121 16.92 3.21 18.11
C GLN A 121 17.21 4.70 17.90
N ILE A 122 16.73 5.32 16.82
CA ILE A 122 16.96 6.75 16.57
C ILE A 122 15.91 7.66 17.23
N MET A 123 14.74 7.13 17.62
CA MET A 123 13.68 7.92 18.26
C MET A 123 14.15 8.47 19.62
N GLN A 124 14.89 7.66 20.39
CA GLN A 124 15.38 8.00 21.71
C GLN A 124 16.88 8.30 21.68
N GLU A 125 17.27 9.45 22.23
CA GLU A 125 18.66 9.92 22.15
C GLU A 125 19.69 8.96 22.77
N ARG A 126 19.38 8.38 23.94
CA ARG A 126 20.27 7.43 24.60
C ARG A 126 20.55 6.21 23.72
N GLN A 127 19.52 5.67 23.08
CA GLN A 127 19.65 4.54 22.17
C GLN A 127 20.40 4.93 20.90
N ALA A 128 20.12 6.12 20.36
CA ALA A 128 20.78 6.65 19.18
C ALA A 128 22.30 6.76 19.41
N ARG A 129 22.71 7.37 20.53
CA ARG A 129 24.13 7.48 20.93
C ARG A 129 24.77 6.10 21.10
N ALA A 130 24.11 5.17 21.80
CA ALA A 130 24.62 3.82 21.99
C ALA A 130 24.81 3.05 20.67
N ALA A 131 24.00 3.34 19.66
CA ALA A 131 24.05 2.72 18.35
C ALA A 131 24.92 3.48 17.32
N GLY A 132 25.58 4.58 17.73
CA GLY A 132 26.37 5.45 16.86
C GLY A 132 25.54 6.22 15.82
N LEU A 133 24.25 6.44 16.09
CA LEU A 133 23.30 7.10 15.20
C LEU A 133 23.24 8.61 15.48
N PRO A 134 22.88 9.42 14.47
CA PRO A 134 22.73 10.85 14.68
C PRO A 134 21.55 11.16 15.60
N THR A 135 21.76 12.13 16.50
CA THR A 135 20.78 12.54 17.53
C THR A 135 19.93 13.75 17.11
N GLY A 136 20.42 14.52 16.13
CA GLY A 136 19.78 15.74 15.62
C GLY A 136 18.42 15.52 14.96
N LEU A 137 17.67 16.61 14.80
CA LEU A 137 16.32 16.60 14.23
C LEU A 137 16.29 16.34 12.72
N GLY A 138 17.31 16.77 11.97
CA GLY A 138 17.38 16.64 10.51
C GLY A 138 17.29 15.20 10.00
N PRO A 139 18.09 14.26 10.52
CA PRO A 139 17.98 12.85 10.16
C PRO A 139 16.61 12.24 10.49
N LYS A 140 15.99 12.63 11.61
CA LYS A 140 14.65 12.17 12.00
C LYS A 140 13.56 12.68 11.04
N LEU A 141 13.66 13.94 10.59
CA LEU A 141 12.80 14.51 9.55
C LEU A 141 12.99 13.82 8.20
N THR A 142 14.24 13.54 7.82
CA THR A 142 14.57 12.83 6.57
C THR A 142 13.98 11.42 6.59
N LEU A 143 14.14 10.68 7.70
CA LEU A 143 13.55 9.36 7.88
C LEU A 143 12.02 9.40 7.85
N ALA A 144 11.40 10.39 8.49
CA ALA A 144 9.95 10.55 8.47
C ALA A 144 9.42 10.85 7.05
N ALA A 145 10.13 11.70 6.28
CA ALA A 145 9.79 11.99 4.89
C ALA A 145 9.97 10.77 3.97
N ASN A 146 11.07 10.03 4.12
CA ASN A 146 11.35 8.82 3.35
C ASN A 146 10.34 7.71 3.67
N LEU A 147 9.98 7.54 4.94
CA LEU A 147 8.93 6.58 5.35
C LEU A 147 7.60 6.95 4.74
N ALA A 148 7.20 8.22 4.82
CA ALA A 148 5.97 8.69 4.21
C ALA A 148 5.94 8.45 2.68
N ALA A 149 7.08 8.66 1.98
CA ALA A 149 7.19 8.38 0.55
C ALA A 149 7.05 6.89 0.21
N VAL A 150 7.67 6.00 1.00
CA VAL A 150 7.55 4.54 0.83
C VAL A 150 6.10 4.10 1.05
N ILE A 151 5.44 4.61 2.08
CA ILE A 151 4.03 4.27 2.37
C ILE A 151 3.11 4.81 1.28
N ASP A 152 3.38 5.99 0.74
CA ASP A 152 2.62 6.55 -0.37
C ASP A 152 2.71 5.67 -1.63
N ALA A 153 3.93 5.23 -1.99
CA ALA A 153 4.13 4.33 -3.12
C ALA A 153 3.34 3.01 -2.97
N LEU A 154 3.31 2.44 -1.75
CA LEU A 154 2.49 1.26 -1.44
C LEU A 154 0.99 1.57 -1.55
N HIS A 155 0.53 2.70 -1.00
CA HIS A 155 -0.88 3.11 -1.01
C HIS A 155 -1.42 3.38 -2.41
N GLN A 156 -0.59 3.94 -3.31
CA GLN A 156 -0.96 4.15 -4.72
C GLN A 156 -1.31 2.83 -5.42
N GLN A 157 -0.77 1.71 -4.94
CA GLN A 157 -1.02 0.37 -5.47
C GLN A 157 -1.95 -0.47 -4.59
N GLN A 158 -2.62 0.17 -3.62
CA GLN A 158 -3.56 -0.47 -2.69
C GLN A 158 -2.92 -1.59 -1.85
N HIS A 159 -1.62 -1.47 -1.57
CA HIS A 159 -0.91 -2.28 -0.59
C HIS A 159 -0.86 -1.52 0.73
N TYR A 160 -1.37 -2.13 1.79
CA TYR A 160 -1.49 -1.47 3.10
C TYR A 160 -0.77 -2.28 4.17
N VAL A 161 0.02 -1.59 4.99
CA VAL A 161 0.89 -2.22 5.98
C VAL A 161 0.09 -2.77 7.15
N VAL A 162 -0.91 -2.00 7.59
CA VAL A 162 -1.82 -2.20 8.74
C VAL A 162 -1.11 -2.24 10.09
N ASP A 163 -0.12 -3.11 10.24
CA ASP A 163 0.74 -3.24 11.42
C ASP A 163 2.00 -2.37 11.31
N LEU A 164 1.80 -1.09 10.95
CA LEU A 164 2.88 -0.12 10.83
C LEU A 164 3.37 0.30 12.23
N LYS A 165 4.55 -0.17 12.61
CA LYS A 165 5.16 0.09 13.91
C LYS A 165 6.70 0.12 13.83
N PRO A 166 7.40 0.81 14.73
CA PRO A 166 8.85 0.99 14.67
C PRO A 166 9.67 -0.30 14.55
N VAL A 167 9.26 -1.39 15.22
CA VAL A 167 10.00 -2.67 15.18
C VAL A 167 10.01 -3.34 13.80
N ASN A 168 9.03 -3.03 12.95
CA ASN A 168 8.97 -3.53 11.56
C ASN A 168 9.71 -2.61 10.58
N LEU A 169 10.26 -1.49 11.06
CA LEU A 169 10.89 -0.45 10.27
C LEU A 169 12.37 -0.35 10.59
N ARG A 170 13.20 -0.44 9.54
CA ARG A 170 14.64 -0.20 9.60
C ARG A 170 15.00 0.93 8.65
N PHE A 171 16.23 1.39 8.78
CA PHE A 171 16.82 2.32 7.82
C PHE A 171 18.30 2.07 7.66
N TYR A 172 18.83 2.40 6.48
CA TYR A 172 20.25 2.34 6.20
C TYR A 172 20.98 3.50 6.86
N ARG A 173 22.03 3.19 7.62
CA ARG A 173 22.76 4.17 8.44
C ARG A 173 23.35 5.32 7.62
N ASP A 174 23.88 5.02 6.44
CA ASP A 174 24.60 5.99 5.61
C ASP A 174 23.68 6.90 4.78
N SER A 175 22.55 6.35 4.30
CA SER A 175 21.67 7.03 3.32
C SER A 175 20.30 7.42 3.87
N LEU A 176 19.91 6.89 5.04
CA LEU A 176 18.57 7.06 5.63
C LEU A 176 17.42 6.53 4.74
N TYR A 177 17.72 5.65 3.77
CA TYR A 177 16.68 4.91 3.05
C TYR A 177 15.97 3.95 4.01
N ILE A 178 14.64 3.89 3.89
CA ILE A 178 13.81 3.01 4.71
C ILE A 178 13.91 1.59 4.17
N ALA A 179 13.91 0.63 5.10
CA ALA A 179 13.91 -0.79 4.81
C ALA A 179 12.86 -1.49 5.69
N MET A 180 11.80 -2.01 5.08
CA MET A 180 10.66 -2.61 5.80
C MET A 180 10.78 -4.13 5.87
N LEU A 181 10.44 -4.66 7.05
CA LEU A 181 10.34 -6.09 7.33
C LEU A 181 8.89 -6.59 7.21
N ASP A 182 8.74 -7.91 7.17
CA ASP A 182 7.45 -8.60 7.26
C ASP A 182 6.40 -8.11 6.23
N CYS A 183 6.85 -7.85 5.00
CA CYS A 183 6.01 -7.39 3.90
C CYS A 183 4.92 -8.39 3.49
N ASP A 184 5.08 -9.67 3.80
CA ASP A 184 4.05 -10.71 3.60
C ASP A 184 2.86 -10.58 4.55
N GLY A 185 2.98 -9.79 5.61
CA GLY A 185 1.88 -9.44 6.52
C GLY A 185 0.93 -8.38 5.95
N PHE A 186 1.29 -7.70 4.86
CA PHE A 186 0.52 -6.57 4.33
C PHE A 186 -0.86 -7.01 3.83
N SER A 187 -1.78 -6.06 3.80
CA SER A 187 -3.08 -6.21 3.16
C SER A 187 -2.96 -5.88 1.68
N ILE A 188 -3.34 -6.84 0.82
CA ILE A 188 -3.08 -6.82 -0.62
C ILE A 188 -4.42 -6.89 -1.37
N GLN A 189 -4.68 -5.94 -2.25
CA GLN A 189 -5.80 -6.03 -3.17
C GLN A 189 -5.42 -6.89 -4.38
N GLY A 190 -5.76 -8.18 -4.36
CA GLY A 190 -5.62 -9.06 -5.53
C GLY A 190 -6.66 -8.76 -6.60
N HIS A 191 -6.55 -9.40 -7.77
CA HIS A 191 -7.51 -9.23 -8.87
C HIS A 191 -8.93 -9.67 -8.50
N ALA A 192 -9.07 -10.80 -7.80
CA ALA A 192 -10.35 -11.42 -7.46
C ALA A 192 -10.83 -11.14 -6.04
N GLU A 193 -9.90 -10.94 -5.09
CA GLU A 193 -10.20 -10.82 -3.66
C GLU A 193 -9.22 -9.90 -2.94
N ARG A 194 -9.64 -9.39 -1.79
CA ARG A 194 -8.79 -8.65 -0.86
C ARG A 194 -8.17 -9.63 0.13
N PHE A 195 -6.84 -9.68 0.21
CA PHE A 195 -6.13 -10.42 1.24
C PHE A 195 -5.86 -9.48 2.42
N PRO A 196 -6.56 -9.61 3.57
CA PRO A 196 -6.37 -8.70 4.70
C PRO A 196 -5.02 -8.92 5.37
N ALA A 197 -4.58 -7.92 6.15
CA ALA A 197 -3.52 -8.11 7.12
C ALA A 197 -4.09 -8.85 8.33
N GLU A 198 -3.36 -9.84 8.84
CA GLU A 198 -3.81 -10.71 9.94
C GLU A 198 -3.49 -10.14 11.32
N GLN A 199 -2.53 -9.24 11.40
CA GLN A 199 -1.99 -8.71 12.64
C GLN A 199 -2.07 -7.20 12.65
N PHE A 200 -2.25 -6.65 13.85
CA PHE A 200 -2.14 -5.23 14.15
C PHE A 200 -1.74 -5.07 15.61
N THR A 201 -1.01 -4.01 15.90
CA THR A 201 -0.57 -3.68 17.26
C THR A 201 -1.49 -2.62 17.85
N ALA A 202 -2.10 -2.91 19.01
CA ALA A 202 -3.12 -2.05 19.62
C ALA A 202 -2.64 -0.61 19.88
N ASP A 203 -1.36 -0.41 20.20
CA ASP A 203 -0.76 0.91 20.42
C ASP A 203 -0.71 1.78 19.14
N TYR A 204 -0.83 1.17 17.96
CA TYR A 204 -0.83 1.84 16.66
C TYR A 204 -2.17 1.72 15.94
N LEU A 205 -3.18 1.11 16.59
CA LEU A 205 -4.51 0.90 16.02
C LEU A 205 -5.38 2.14 16.18
N ALA A 206 -5.97 2.61 15.09
CA ALA A 206 -6.81 3.81 15.07
C ALA A 206 -8.02 3.69 16.03
N PRO A 207 -8.47 4.80 16.63
CA PRO A 207 -9.50 4.79 17.68
C PRO A 207 -10.79 4.06 17.29
N GLU A 208 -11.21 4.20 16.03
CA GLU A 208 -12.41 3.56 15.48
C GLU A 208 -12.31 2.03 15.42
N PHE A 209 -11.11 1.46 15.40
CA PHE A 209 -10.88 0.01 15.29
C PHE A 209 -10.58 -0.65 16.65
N GLN A 210 -10.28 0.13 17.68
CA GLN A 210 -9.96 -0.39 19.04
C GLN A 210 -11.06 -1.25 19.65
N ARG A 211 -12.34 -1.00 19.32
CA ARG A 211 -13.49 -1.75 19.89
C ARG A 211 -14.01 -2.86 19.00
N LYS A 212 -14.11 -2.59 17.69
CA LYS A 212 -14.83 -3.46 16.72
C LYS A 212 -13.89 -4.20 15.78
N GLY A 213 -12.58 -4.01 15.91
CA GLY A 213 -11.61 -4.42 14.91
C GLY A 213 -11.69 -3.55 13.66
N MET A 214 -10.90 -3.91 12.65
CA MET A 214 -10.78 -3.17 11.40
C MET A 214 -11.59 -3.85 10.29
N PRO A 215 -12.65 -3.21 9.75
CA PRO A 215 -13.37 -3.73 8.59
C PRO A 215 -12.52 -3.74 7.31
N ALA A 216 -12.78 -4.67 6.41
CA ALA A 216 -12.16 -4.67 5.08
C ALA A 216 -12.45 -3.36 4.34
N GLY A 217 -11.44 -2.83 3.64
CA GLY A 217 -11.52 -1.55 2.93
C GLY A 217 -11.20 -0.31 3.78
N THR A 218 -10.90 -0.48 5.07
CA THR A 218 -10.52 0.63 5.97
C THR A 218 -9.02 0.70 6.28
N GLU A 219 -8.22 -0.17 5.65
CA GLU A 219 -6.80 -0.37 5.93
C GLU A 219 -5.95 0.87 5.63
N MET A 220 -6.29 1.63 4.57
CA MET A 220 -5.63 2.91 4.28
C MET A 220 -5.80 3.91 5.43
N ALA A 221 -7.00 3.96 6.03
CA ALA A 221 -7.28 4.88 7.13
C ALA A 221 -6.53 4.49 8.41
N GLN A 222 -6.33 3.17 8.61
CA GLN A 222 -5.47 2.62 9.66
C GLN A 222 -4.01 3.01 9.44
N ASP A 223 -3.47 2.81 8.24
CA ASP A 223 -2.08 3.20 7.93
C ASP A 223 -1.83 4.68 8.11
N ARG A 224 -2.77 5.55 7.72
CA ARG A 224 -2.65 7.00 7.93
C ARG A 224 -2.54 7.38 9.41
N PHE A 225 -3.30 6.69 10.27
CA PHE A 225 -3.19 6.89 11.72
C PHE A 225 -1.84 6.41 12.24
N ALA A 226 -1.45 5.17 11.94
CA ALA A 226 -0.21 4.57 12.40
C ALA A 226 1.02 5.35 11.91
N LEU A 227 1.01 5.82 10.65
CA LEU A 227 2.07 6.66 10.08
C LEU A 227 2.22 7.97 10.86
N ALA A 228 1.10 8.64 11.16
CA ALA A 228 1.13 9.84 11.98
C ALA A 228 1.70 9.57 13.39
N VAL A 229 1.37 8.43 14.01
CA VAL A 229 1.93 8.02 15.31
C VAL A 229 3.45 7.88 15.23
N VAL A 230 3.95 7.15 14.24
CA VAL A 230 5.40 6.94 14.04
C VAL A 230 6.14 8.25 13.78
N ILE A 231 5.58 9.12 12.92
CA ILE A 231 6.14 10.46 12.65
C ILE A 231 6.15 11.30 13.92
N PHE A 232 5.07 11.27 14.71
CA PHE A 232 4.99 11.99 15.98
C PHE A 232 6.09 11.53 16.94
N GLN A 233 6.28 10.21 17.10
CA GLN A 233 7.33 9.65 17.95
C GLN A 233 8.73 10.05 17.47
N LEU A 234 9.01 9.94 16.16
CA LEU A 234 10.29 10.35 15.57
C LEU A 234 10.63 11.80 15.90
N LEU A 235 9.67 12.71 15.70
CA LEU A 235 9.88 14.15 15.85
C LEU A 235 9.71 14.65 17.29
N ASN A 236 9.27 13.79 18.21
CA ASN A 236 8.96 14.15 19.58
C ASN A 236 9.64 13.23 20.61
N PHE A 237 10.91 12.89 20.40
CA PHE A 237 11.75 12.18 21.37
C PHE A 237 11.21 10.78 21.78
N GLY A 238 10.55 10.08 20.86
CA GLY A 238 9.92 8.78 21.09
C GLY A 238 8.59 8.83 21.88
N ILE A 239 8.09 10.03 22.20
CA ILE A 239 6.86 10.20 22.99
C ILE A 239 5.65 9.83 22.13
N HIS A 240 4.78 8.96 22.65
CA HIS A 240 3.55 8.57 21.98
C HIS A 240 2.48 9.70 22.05
N PRO A 241 1.68 9.98 20.99
CA PRO A 241 0.69 11.06 20.98
C PRO A 241 -0.43 10.94 22.04
N TYR A 242 -0.70 9.72 22.51
CA TYR A 242 -1.66 9.42 23.58
C TYR A 242 -0.99 9.17 24.94
N SER A 243 0.33 9.39 25.05
CA SER A 243 1.04 9.41 26.34
C SER A 243 1.01 10.83 26.93
N GLY A 244 0.99 10.93 28.24
CA GLY A 244 0.85 12.19 28.94
C GLY A 244 0.54 11.98 30.42
N ARG A 245 0.42 13.08 31.16
CA ARG A 245 0.08 13.05 32.59
C ARG A 245 -1.45 13.05 32.75
N PRO A 246 -2.05 11.98 33.31
CA PRO A 246 -3.49 11.93 33.53
C PRO A 246 -3.90 12.97 34.59
N GLY A 247 -5.03 13.65 34.36
CA GLY A 247 -5.59 14.64 35.27
C GLY A 247 -6.38 14.02 36.43
N ASN A 248 -6.79 12.75 36.30
CA ASN A 248 -7.49 11.99 37.34
C ASN A 248 -7.31 10.48 37.09
N ALA A 249 -7.75 9.65 38.05
CA ALA A 249 -7.66 8.20 37.98
C ALA A 249 -8.62 7.53 36.98
N GLN A 250 -9.53 8.28 36.34
CA GLN A 250 -10.51 7.74 35.39
C GLN A 250 -9.94 7.60 33.96
N VAL A 251 -8.80 8.25 33.68
CA VAL A 251 -8.12 8.09 32.38
C VAL A 251 -7.48 6.71 32.33
N ALA A 252 -7.69 6.00 31.22
CA ALA A 252 -7.09 4.69 30.98
C ALA A 252 -5.56 4.73 31.22
N THR A 253 -5.04 3.70 31.87
CA THR A 253 -3.61 3.62 32.23
C THR A 253 -2.74 3.19 31.04
N ASP A 254 -3.31 2.43 30.11
CA ASP A 254 -2.69 1.90 28.90
C ASP A 254 -2.89 2.82 27.68
N ILE A 255 -2.01 2.69 26.69
CA ILE A 255 -2.07 3.47 25.45
C ILE A 255 -3.31 3.11 24.60
N PRO A 256 -3.64 1.82 24.37
CA PRO A 256 -4.84 1.45 23.60
C PRO A 256 -6.13 2.03 24.16
N GLY A 257 -6.32 1.97 25.49
CA GLY A 257 -7.44 2.61 26.17
C GLY A 257 -7.51 4.12 25.93
N ARG A 258 -6.38 4.82 25.96
CA ARG A 258 -6.32 6.27 25.68
C ARG A 258 -6.58 6.60 24.21
N ILE A 259 -6.13 5.76 23.28
CA ILE A 259 -6.46 5.91 21.86
C ILE A 259 -7.96 5.75 21.65
N ARG A 260 -8.54 4.64 22.16
CA ARG A 260 -9.96 4.34 22.09
C ARG A 260 -10.83 5.50 22.58
N ASP A 261 -10.40 6.17 23.65
CA ASP A 261 -11.13 7.27 24.27
C ASP A 261 -10.76 8.65 23.69
N GLY A 262 -9.96 8.70 22.63
CA GLY A 262 -9.61 9.94 21.92
C GLY A 262 -8.77 10.91 22.77
N CYS A 263 -8.02 10.41 23.74
CA CYS A 263 -7.23 11.20 24.70
C CYS A 263 -5.94 11.75 24.07
N TYR A 264 -6.03 12.54 23.00
CA TYR A 264 -4.87 13.20 22.39
C TYR A 264 -4.39 14.38 23.25
N ALA A 265 -3.14 14.34 23.71
CA ALA A 265 -2.64 15.27 24.74
C ALA A 265 -2.07 16.59 24.18
N TYR A 266 -1.69 16.64 22.90
CA TYR A 266 -0.75 17.65 22.39
C TYR A 266 -1.36 18.71 21.48
N GLY A 267 -2.58 18.49 20.99
CA GLY A 267 -3.17 19.34 19.96
C GLY A 267 -3.56 20.74 20.44
N VAL A 268 -3.89 21.62 19.48
CA VAL A 268 -4.39 22.98 19.79
C VAL A 268 -5.56 22.92 20.77
N LYS A 269 -6.45 21.94 20.59
CA LYS A 269 -7.49 21.58 21.55
C LYS A 269 -7.20 20.20 22.17
N ARG A 270 -6.25 20.14 23.10
CA ARG A 270 -5.92 18.91 23.85
C ARG A 270 -7.11 18.36 24.65
N HIS A 271 -7.09 17.05 24.90
CA HIS A 271 -8.07 16.41 25.77
C HIS A 271 -7.95 16.92 27.22
N LYS A 272 -9.08 17.31 27.84
CA LYS A 272 -9.09 17.98 29.16
C LYS A 272 -8.47 17.13 30.28
N GLN A 273 -8.56 15.81 30.16
CA GLN A 273 -8.11 14.88 31.19
C GLN A 273 -6.68 14.37 30.98
N LEU A 274 -5.99 14.77 29.90
CA LEU A 274 -4.62 14.32 29.64
C LEU A 274 -3.74 15.51 29.27
N ALA A 275 -2.80 15.85 30.15
CA ALA A 275 -1.80 16.87 29.88
C ALA A 275 -0.63 16.30 29.07
N PRO A 276 -0.01 17.10 28.18
CA PRO A 276 1.22 16.72 27.47
C PRO A 276 2.31 16.23 28.42
N ASN A 277 3.17 15.34 27.94
CA ASN A 277 4.43 15.06 28.63
C ASN A 277 5.28 16.36 28.71
N ALA A 278 5.81 16.66 29.90
CA ALA A 278 6.61 17.87 30.13
C ALA A 278 7.89 17.94 29.29
N THR A 279 8.39 16.79 28.81
CA THR A 279 9.60 16.68 27.99
C THR A 279 9.32 16.69 26.47
N SER A 280 8.07 16.99 26.08
CA SER A 280 7.63 17.06 24.69
C SER A 280 8.12 18.33 24.00
N GLY A 281 8.61 18.17 22.77
CA GLY A 281 8.95 19.25 21.85
C GLY A 281 7.79 19.73 20.98
N HIS A 282 6.62 19.07 21.03
CA HIS A 282 5.52 19.35 20.11
C HIS A 282 5.09 20.82 20.06
N ALA A 283 5.07 21.52 21.21
CA ALA A 283 4.67 22.92 21.28
C ALA A 283 5.60 23.88 20.52
N LEU A 284 6.84 23.46 20.27
CA LEU A 284 7.86 24.21 19.54
C LEU A 284 7.98 23.78 18.07
N MET A 285 7.05 22.96 17.58
CA MET A 285 6.95 22.62 16.16
C MET A 285 6.25 23.73 15.37
N PRO A 286 6.62 23.92 14.08
CA PRO A 286 5.96 24.86 13.20
C PRO A 286 4.43 24.64 13.15
N PRO A 287 3.62 25.72 13.05
CA PRO A 287 2.16 25.62 13.04
C PRO A 287 1.61 24.63 12.00
N GLU A 288 2.17 24.60 10.80
CA GLU A 288 1.79 23.69 9.71
C GLU A 288 2.03 22.22 10.06
N LEU A 289 3.11 21.91 10.79
CA LEU A 289 3.40 20.55 11.25
C LEU A 289 2.46 20.15 12.40
N ARG A 290 2.19 21.07 13.34
CA ARG A 290 1.20 20.84 14.41
C ARG A 290 -0.20 20.61 13.86
N ALA A 291 -0.60 21.36 12.84
CA ALA A 291 -1.89 21.20 12.16
C ALA A 291 -2.05 19.81 11.53
N MET A 292 -0.96 19.20 11.04
CA MET A 292 -1.00 17.83 10.53
C MET A 292 -1.28 16.81 11.63
N PHE A 293 -0.64 16.94 12.78
CA PHE A 293 -0.91 16.08 13.93
C PHE A 293 -2.33 16.29 14.49
N ASP A 294 -2.80 17.54 14.53
CA ASP A 294 -4.18 17.84 14.91
C ASP A 294 -5.18 17.17 13.98
N ARG A 295 -4.98 17.22 12.66
CA ARG A 295 -5.81 16.49 11.67
C ARG A 295 -5.74 14.97 11.84
N ALA A 296 -4.59 14.43 12.26
CA ALA A 296 -4.40 13.00 12.42
C ALA A 296 -5.09 12.43 13.68
N PHE A 297 -5.04 13.16 14.79
CA PHE A 297 -5.37 12.64 16.13
C PHE A 297 -6.58 13.28 16.80
N SER A 298 -7.01 14.48 16.37
CA SER A 298 -8.16 15.13 17.00
C SER A 298 -9.45 14.32 16.75
N PRO A 299 -10.31 14.18 17.77
CA PRO A 299 -11.59 13.48 17.60
C PRO A 299 -12.44 14.10 16.49
N SER A 300 -12.86 13.28 15.52
CA SER A 300 -13.76 13.68 14.44
C SER A 300 -14.67 12.50 14.06
N PRO A 301 -15.98 12.74 13.79
CA PRO A 301 -16.88 11.71 13.28
C PRO A 301 -16.45 11.13 11.93
N LYS A 302 -15.74 11.94 11.12
CA LYS A 302 -15.15 11.54 9.83
C LYS A 302 -13.69 12.02 9.80
N PRO A 303 -12.74 11.21 10.31
CA PRO A 303 -11.35 11.61 10.39
C PRO A 303 -10.78 11.89 8.99
N GLN A 304 -10.35 13.14 8.74
CA GLN A 304 -9.65 13.53 7.51
C GLN A 304 -8.13 13.50 7.73
N ARG A 305 -7.65 12.32 8.13
CA ARG A 305 -6.23 12.14 8.45
C ARG A 305 -5.36 12.44 7.23
N PRO A 306 -4.19 13.07 7.42
CA PRO A 306 -3.27 13.36 6.33
C PRO A 306 -2.89 12.09 5.57
N SER A 307 -2.74 12.22 4.26
CA SER A 307 -2.23 11.13 3.43
C SER A 307 -0.73 10.92 3.64
N ALA A 308 -0.20 9.79 3.16
CA ALA A 308 1.25 9.57 3.16
C ALA A 308 1.97 10.59 2.24
N ALA A 309 1.39 10.92 1.09
CA ALA A 309 1.84 12.03 0.24
C ALA A 309 1.87 13.38 0.98
N ASP A 310 0.83 13.74 1.75
CA ASP A 310 0.77 15.00 2.52
C ASP A 310 1.98 15.10 3.47
N TRP A 311 2.26 14.01 4.20
CA TRP A 311 3.41 13.92 5.11
C TRP A 311 4.74 14.01 4.36
N ALA A 312 4.90 13.27 3.27
CA ALA A 312 6.13 13.25 2.48
C ALA A 312 6.45 14.65 1.93
N GLN A 313 5.44 15.33 1.36
CA GLN A 313 5.58 16.66 0.79
C GLN A 313 5.98 17.69 1.87
N LEU A 314 5.26 17.72 2.99
CA LEU A 314 5.54 18.70 4.06
C LEU A 314 6.92 18.47 4.69
N LEU A 315 7.23 17.22 5.06
CA LEU A 315 8.45 16.88 5.80
C LEU A 315 9.70 17.03 4.93
N ARG A 316 9.62 16.75 3.62
CA ARG A 316 10.72 16.98 2.68
C ARG A 316 11.16 18.44 2.67
N GLY A 317 10.20 19.37 2.71
CA GLY A 317 10.51 20.81 2.77
C GLY A 317 11.27 21.23 4.04
N PHE A 318 11.13 20.49 5.15
CA PHE A 318 11.93 20.71 6.37
C PHE A 318 13.27 19.96 6.35
N ALA A 319 13.32 18.78 5.73
CA ALA A 319 14.53 17.96 5.65
C ALA A 319 15.58 18.53 4.67
N GLN A 320 15.15 19.28 3.65
CA GLN A 320 16.04 19.91 2.68
C GLN A 320 16.91 20.99 3.34
N ARG A 321 18.23 20.79 3.31
CA ARG A 321 19.21 21.75 3.87
C ARG A 321 19.12 23.13 3.22
N SER A 322 18.91 23.18 1.91
CA SER A 322 18.76 24.42 1.14
C SER A 322 17.57 25.27 1.58
N GLY A 323 16.53 24.66 2.17
CA GLY A 323 15.35 25.38 2.64
C GLY A 323 15.59 26.21 3.91
N GLY A 324 16.72 26.01 4.62
CA GLY A 324 17.07 26.78 5.82
C GLY A 324 16.08 26.67 6.98
N LYS A 325 15.12 25.73 6.92
CA LYS A 325 14.05 25.58 7.91
C LYS A 325 14.47 24.85 9.18
N LEU A 326 15.66 24.26 9.18
CA LEU A 326 16.32 23.70 10.35
C LEU A 326 17.63 24.43 10.59
N VAL A 327 17.86 24.81 11.84
CA VAL A 327 19.06 25.50 12.28
C VAL A 327 19.72 24.74 13.42
N VAL A 328 21.05 24.85 13.50
CA VAL A 328 21.82 24.37 14.64
C VAL A 328 21.57 25.30 15.83
N CYS A 329 21.37 24.73 17.02
CA CYS A 329 21.11 25.53 18.20
C CYS A 329 22.37 26.30 18.63
N ALA A 330 22.21 27.59 18.96
CA ALA A 330 23.29 28.42 19.46
C ALA A 330 23.79 28.03 20.87
N VAL A 331 22.95 27.36 21.68
CA VAL A 331 23.28 26.96 23.06
C VAL A 331 24.00 25.61 23.10
N ASN A 332 23.55 24.64 22.30
CA ASN A 332 24.19 23.33 22.19
C ASN A 332 24.31 22.96 20.70
N PRO A 333 25.53 22.97 20.13
CA PRO A 333 25.76 22.63 18.72
C PRO A 333 25.32 21.21 18.31
N GLU A 334 25.13 20.29 19.25
CA GLU A 334 24.58 18.95 18.97
C GLU A 334 23.06 18.99 18.69
N HIS A 335 22.38 20.08 19.06
CA HIS A 335 20.95 20.23 18.86
C HIS A 335 20.63 20.90 17.52
N GLN A 336 19.48 20.52 16.96
CA GLN A 336 18.86 21.17 15.82
C GLN A 336 17.42 21.51 16.17
N HIS A 337 16.90 22.60 15.61
CA HIS A 337 15.51 23.00 15.79
C HIS A 337 14.97 23.71 14.56
N PHE A 338 13.65 23.86 14.50
CA PHE A 338 13.00 24.60 13.43
C PHE A 338 13.36 26.08 13.50
N ALA A 339 13.65 26.67 12.35
CA ALA A 339 13.92 28.09 12.23
C ALA A 339 12.75 28.92 12.76
N GLY A 340 13.05 29.97 13.53
CA GLY A 340 12.03 30.80 14.17
C GLY A 340 11.31 30.16 15.38
N GLN A 341 11.66 28.93 15.75
CA GLN A 341 11.14 28.26 16.95
C GLN A 341 12.23 28.10 18.02
N GLY A 342 11.81 27.95 19.28
CA GLY A 342 12.73 27.60 20.37
C GLY A 342 13.32 26.19 20.22
N CYS A 343 14.49 25.95 20.78
CA CYS A 343 15.12 24.62 20.74
C CYS A 343 14.42 23.64 21.72
N ALA A 344 13.67 22.69 21.15
CA ALA A 344 12.96 21.67 21.92
C ALA A 344 13.89 20.74 22.72
N ALA A 345 15.07 20.42 22.20
CA ALA A 345 16.05 19.59 22.91
C ALA A 345 16.60 20.33 24.15
N CYS A 346 16.97 21.61 24.04
CA CYS A 346 17.36 22.40 25.21
C CYS A 346 16.23 22.55 26.24
N ALA A 347 14.98 22.71 25.79
CA ALA A 347 13.83 22.77 26.69
C ALA A 347 13.65 21.43 27.45
N ARG A 348 13.79 20.32 26.74
CA ARG A 348 13.76 18.97 27.31
C ARG A 348 14.88 18.75 28.34
N ASP A 349 16.11 19.12 28.03
CA ASP A 349 17.26 18.94 28.93
C ASP A 349 17.06 19.68 30.24
N LYS A 350 16.55 20.91 30.19
CA LYS A 350 16.23 21.69 31.40
C LYS A 350 15.23 20.95 32.29
N VAL A 351 14.20 20.32 31.70
CA VAL A 351 13.21 19.53 32.45
C VAL A 351 13.85 18.28 33.06
N ILE A 352 14.71 17.58 32.31
CA ILE A 352 15.39 16.37 32.80
C ILE A 352 16.34 16.70 33.96
N VAL A 353 17.15 17.76 33.83
CA VAL A 353 18.08 18.21 34.88
C VAL A 353 17.32 18.63 36.13
N ALA A 354 16.25 19.42 35.99
CA ALA A 354 15.42 19.83 37.12
C ALA A 354 14.77 18.64 37.84
N ALA A 355 14.27 17.65 37.09
CA ALA A 355 13.70 16.43 37.67
C ALA A 355 14.77 15.61 38.41
N GLY A 356 15.99 15.50 37.87
CA GLY A 356 17.10 14.83 38.53
C GLY A 356 17.50 15.50 39.85
N GLN A 357 17.60 16.84 39.85
CA GLN A 357 17.88 17.62 41.06
C GLN A 357 16.81 17.44 42.13
N ALA A 358 15.53 17.50 41.75
CA ALA A 358 14.41 17.28 42.67
C ALA A 358 14.42 15.86 43.27
N SER A 359 14.75 14.85 42.47
CA SER A 359 14.89 13.46 42.94
C SER A 359 16.03 13.31 43.96
N MET A 360 17.18 13.92 43.72
CA MET A 360 18.31 13.89 44.65
C MET A 360 17.98 14.60 45.97
N GLN A 361 17.31 15.76 45.91
CA GLN A 361 16.85 16.48 47.10
C GLN A 361 15.85 15.66 47.91
N ALA A 362 14.86 15.02 47.26
CA ALA A 362 13.90 14.15 47.92
C ALA A 362 14.59 12.95 48.60
N GLN A 363 15.60 12.35 47.95
CA GLN A 363 16.37 11.25 48.51
C GLN A 363 17.23 11.71 49.71
N GLN A 364 17.84 12.89 49.64
CA GLN A 364 18.57 13.48 50.77
C GLN A 364 17.66 13.78 51.97
N MET A 365 16.45 14.31 51.72
CA MET A 365 15.45 14.54 52.78
C MET A 365 14.97 13.22 53.42
N GLN A 366 14.78 12.17 52.63
CA GLN A 366 14.43 10.84 53.16
C GLN A 366 15.58 10.23 53.99
N LEU A 367 16.82 10.36 53.55
CA LEU A 367 17.99 9.91 54.31
C LEU A 367 18.18 10.72 55.61
N GLN A 368 17.94 12.04 55.58
CA GLN A 368 17.94 12.87 56.79
C GLN A 368 16.82 12.47 57.77
N GLN A 369 15.61 12.18 57.27
CA GLN A 369 14.49 11.73 58.12
C GLN A 369 14.74 10.35 58.74
N GLN A 370 15.47 9.47 58.07
CA GLN A 370 15.87 8.15 58.62
C GLN A 370 17.05 8.23 59.60
N SER A 371 17.82 9.34 59.59
CA SER A 371 18.97 9.56 60.49
C SER A 371 18.63 10.24 61.82
N LEU A 372 17.36 10.61 62.05
CA LEU A 372 16.89 11.10 63.34
C LEU A 372 16.74 9.93 64.33
N PRO A 373 17.38 9.95 65.52
CA PRO A 373 17.24 8.88 66.49
C PRO A 373 15.80 8.79 66.99
N PRO A 374 15.28 7.59 67.29
CA PRO A 374 13.94 7.45 67.86
C PRO A 374 13.88 8.25 69.16
N GLN A 375 12.97 9.24 69.23
CA GLN A 375 12.73 9.96 70.47
C GLN A 375 12.32 8.96 71.55
N ARG A 376 13.18 8.78 72.55
CA ARG A 376 12.86 8.06 73.78
C ARG A 376 11.84 8.89 74.56
N SER A 377 10.59 8.47 74.55
CA SER A 377 9.58 8.98 75.50
C SER A 377 10.06 8.73 76.93
N PRO A 378 10.08 9.75 77.82
CA PRO A 378 10.51 9.55 79.20
C PRO A 378 9.47 8.75 79.99
N ARG A 379 9.94 7.71 80.68
CA ARG A 379 9.18 6.96 81.69
C ARG A 379 9.34 7.62 83.07
N GLY A 380 8.21 7.85 83.74
CA GLY A 380 8.05 7.82 85.20
C GLY A 380 7.51 9.10 85.85
N ALA A 381 6.31 9.07 86.45
CA ALA A 381 6.12 8.73 87.87
C ALA A 381 4.63 8.87 88.36
N HIS A 382 4.14 7.83 89.07
CA HIS A 382 3.07 7.74 90.10
C HIS A 382 1.63 8.19 89.77
N GLY A 383 0.53 7.55 90.18
CA GLY A 383 0.23 6.38 91.02
C GLY A 383 -1.29 6.08 90.86
N ALA A 384 -1.72 4.82 90.77
CA ALA A 384 -2.33 4.04 91.85
C ALA A 384 -3.85 3.78 91.62
N HIS A 385 -4.18 2.49 91.62
CA HIS A 385 -5.40 1.84 92.14
C HIS A 385 -6.23 0.96 91.18
N HIS A 386 -6.02 -0.35 91.40
CA HIS A 386 -7.01 -1.41 91.68
C HIS A 386 -7.86 -2.09 90.58
N THR A 387 -7.47 -3.36 90.39
CA THR A 387 -8.26 -4.62 90.36
C THR A 387 -9.21 -4.95 89.19
N ALA A 388 -8.93 -6.13 88.62
CA ALA A 388 -9.64 -6.91 87.61
C ALA A 388 -10.95 -7.56 88.15
N PRO A 389 -11.66 -8.50 87.46
CA PRO A 389 -11.47 -9.07 86.11
C PRO A 389 -12.79 -9.33 85.31
N GLY A 390 -12.69 -9.74 84.03
CA GLY A 390 -13.65 -10.70 83.46
C GLY A 390 -14.22 -10.45 82.04
N GLN A 391 -13.99 -11.46 81.18
CA GLN A 391 -14.84 -11.96 80.07
C GLN A 391 -14.96 -11.19 78.74
N ALA A 392 -14.73 -11.94 77.66
CA ALA A 392 -15.17 -11.69 76.29
C ALA A 392 -16.51 -12.45 76.03
N PRO A 393 -17.08 -12.43 74.81
CA PRO A 393 -17.61 -11.30 74.03
C PRO A 393 -19.10 -11.56 73.64
N ALA A 394 -19.93 -10.55 73.44
CA ALA A 394 -21.23 -10.72 72.74
C ALA A 394 -21.82 -9.41 72.21
N ALA A 395 -22.56 -9.57 71.12
CA ALA A 395 -23.17 -8.57 70.24
C ALA A 395 -24.38 -7.82 70.83
N ASN A 396 -24.59 -6.59 70.30
CA ASN A 396 -25.82 -5.83 69.92
C ASN A 396 -27.05 -5.84 70.89
N PRO A 397 -27.96 -4.81 70.95
CA PRO A 397 -28.39 -3.91 69.85
C PRO A 397 -28.97 -2.50 70.26
N VAL A 398 -29.55 -1.78 69.26
CA VAL A 398 -30.73 -0.86 69.33
C VAL A 398 -30.57 0.47 70.09
N ALA A 399 -31.11 1.65 69.73
CA ALA A 399 -31.88 2.29 68.65
C ALA A 399 -31.71 3.81 68.92
N GLY A 400 -32.06 4.80 68.10
CA GLY A 400 -32.84 5.04 66.89
C GLY A 400 -32.66 6.55 66.63
N ASN A 401 -33.18 7.25 65.64
CA ASN A 401 -34.00 7.04 64.46
C ASN A 401 -34.22 8.48 63.94
N THR A 402 -34.15 8.75 62.64
CA THR A 402 -35.13 9.58 61.87
C THR A 402 -34.64 9.93 60.46
N GLY A 403 -35.52 9.66 59.49
CA GLY A 403 -35.52 10.16 58.10
C GLY A 403 -34.84 9.21 57.10
N GLY A 404 -35.51 8.43 56.27
CA GLY A 404 -36.86 8.54 55.71
C GLY A 404 -36.74 8.36 54.20
N GLY A 405 -37.03 7.16 53.70
CA GLY A 405 -36.84 6.77 52.30
C GLY A 405 -38.06 7.03 51.41
N ILE A 406 -37.79 7.11 50.10
CA ILE A 406 -38.74 6.81 49.02
C ILE A 406 -38.04 5.84 48.09
N THR A 407 -38.45 4.57 48.11
CA THR A 407 -37.98 3.54 47.18
C THR A 407 -38.86 3.49 45.94
N GLY A 408 -38.21 3.41 44.79
CA GLY A 408 -38.84 3.13 43.51
C GLY A 408 -39.45 1.74 43.49
N LYS A 409 -40.78 1.67 43.42
CA LYS A 409 -41.57 0.57 42.85
C LYS A 409 -42.99 1.00 42.41
N GLY A 410 -43.42 2.23 42.68
CA GLY A 410 -44.74 2.75 42.25
C GLY A 410 -44.83 3.21 40.78
N TRP A 411 -43.74 3.69 40.18
CA TRP A 411 -43.76 4.21 38.81
C TRP A 411 -43.90 3.13 37.73
N ALA A 412 -43.40 1.91 38.00
CA ALA A 412 -43.49 0.81 37.05
C ALA A 412 -44.93 0.30 36.85
N VAL A 413 -45.78 0.35 37.90
CA VAL A 413 -47.18 -0.13 37.82
C VAL A 413 -48.07 0.89 37.10
N VAL A 414 -47.84 2.19 37.30
CA VAL A 414 -48.61 3.25 36.62
C VAL A 414 -48.26 3.33 35.12
N VAL A 415 -46.97 3.20 34.76
CA VAL A 415 -46.54 3.17 33.35
C VAL A 415 -47.02 1.89 32.65
N LEU A 416 -47.00 0.74 33.34
CA LEU A 416 -47.52 -0.52 32.78
C LEU A 416 -49.04 -0.43 32.53
N LEU A 417 -49.81 0.20 33.42
CA LEU A 417 -51.25 0.40 33.23
C LEU A 417 -51.57 1.39 32.11
N ILE A 418 -50.80 2.47 31.95
CA ILE A 418 -50.96 3.42 30.83
C ILE A 418 -50.60 2.76 29.50
N VAL A 419 -49.54 1.93 29.46
CA VAL A 419 -49.14 1.18 28.26
C VAL A 419 -50.17 0.10 27.92
N LEU A 420 -50.70 -0.64 28.91
CA LEU A 420 -51.78 -1.61 28.69
C LEU A 420 -53.08 -0.95 28.27
N PHE A 421 -53.38 0.24 28.78
CA PHE A 421 -54.55 1.03 28.38
C PHE A 421 -54.38 1.60 26.95
N LEU A 422 -53.19 2.06 26.57
CA LEU A 422 -52.89 2.52 25.20
C LEU A 422 -52.92 1.37 24.19
N ILE A 423 -52.38 0.20 24.55
CA ILE A 423 -52.43 -1.02 23.71
C ILE A 423 -53.88 -1.50 23.58
N GLY A 424 -54.64 -1.53 24.68
CA GLY A 424 -56.07 -1.88 24.69
C GLY A 424 -56.95 -0.90 23.90
N PHE A 425 -56.62 0.40 23.92
CA PHE A 425 -57.34 1.44 23.18
C PHE A 425 -57.06 1.36 21.67
N THR A 426 -55.81 1.08 21.26
CA THR A 426 -55.48 0.85 19.84
C THR A 426 -56.06 -0.45 19.28
N ALA A 427 -56.22 -1.47 20.12
CA ALA A 427 -56.84 -2.74 19.74
C ALA A 427 -58.37 -2.66 19.64
N TRP A 428 -59.01 -1.62 20.18
CA TRP A 428 -60.47 -1.47 20.18
C TRP A 428 -61.02 -0.64 19.00
N THR A 429 -60.17 0.12 18.28
CA THR A 429 -60.61 0.98 17.16
C THR A 429 -60.31 0.44 15.76
N SER A 430 -59.67 -0.73 15.63
CA SER A 430 -59.42 -1.37 14.33
C SER A 430 -60.17 -2.70 14.25
N SER A 431 -61.08 -2.84 13.29
CA SER A 431 -61.74 -4.12 13.05
C SER A 431 -60.71 -5.18 12.61
N PRO A 432 -60.89 -6.46 12.97
CA PRO A 432 -59.93 -7.53 12.64
C PRO A 432 -59.64 -7.66 11.14
N ASP A 433 -60.59 -7.26 10.29
CA ASP A 433 -60.48 -7.35 8.84
C ASP A 433 -59.71 -6.18 8.22
N GLU A 434 -59.83 -4.95 8.76
CA GLU A 434 -59.00 -3.82 8.33
C GLU A 434 -57.54 -3.96 8.75
N ALA A 435 -57.30 -4.53 9.93
CA ALA A 435 -55.95 -4.83 10.40
C ALA A 435 -55.27 -5.90 9.53
N LYS A 436 -56.01 -6.94 9.11
CA LYS A 436 -55.51 -7.96 8.18
C LYS A 436 -55.29 -7.42 6.77
N ALA A 437 -56.18 -6.56 6.26
CA ALA A 437 -56.03 -5.94 4.95
C ALA A 437 -54.89 -4.91 4.89
N LYS A 438 -54.70 -4.10 5.94
CA LYS A 438 -53.53 -3.22 6.06
C LYS A 438 -52.24 -4.01 6.27
N ALA A 439 -52.26 -5.08 7.07
CA ALA A 439 -51.10 -5.95 7.24
C ALA A 439 -50.72 -6.70 5.96
N SER A 440 -51.69 -7.12 5.13
CA SER A 440 -51.41 -7.76 3.85
C SER A 440 -50.89 -6.76 2.79
N LEU A 441 -51.46 -5.55 2.73
CA LEU A 441 -50.96 -4.47 1.88
C LEU A 441 -49.58 -3.99 2.33
N GLN A 442 -49.34 -3.90 3.64
CA GLN A 442 -48.05 -3.52 4.19
C GLN A 442 -47.01 -4.64 4.04
N ALA A 443 -47.40 -5.92 4.14
CA ALA A 443 -46.53 -7.05 3.83
C ALA A 443 -46.20 -7.13 2.33
N GLN A 444 -47.16 -6.82 1.44
CA GLN A 444 -46.91 -6.70 0.00
C GLN A 444 -46.05 -5.48 -0.35
N ALA A 445 -46.23 -4.35 0.35
CA ALA A 445 -45.40 -3.15 0.20
C ALA A 445 -43.99 -3.33 0.78
N GLU A 446 -43.83 -4.03 1.90
CA GLU A 446 -42.53 -4.42 2.49
C GLU A 446 -41.82 -5.48 1.64
N GLN A 447 -42.55 -6.42 1.02
CA GLN A 447 -42.03 -7.38 0.03
C GLN A 447 -41.51 -6.67 -1.23
N ALA A 448 -42.19 -5.63 -1.72
CA ALA A 448 -41.74 -4.83 -2.85
C ALA A 448 -40.61 -3.85 -2.49
N ALA A 449 -40.57 -3.36 -1.25
CA ALA A 449 -39.53 -2.44 -0.76
C ALA A 449 -38.18 -3.12 -0.43
N GLY A 450 -38.14 -4.46 -0.40
CA GLY A 450 -36.94 -5.24 -0.10
C GLY A 450 -36.12 -5.70 -1.32
N LEU A 451 -36.63 -5.54 -2.55
CA LEU A 451 -35.95 -5.96 -3.78
C LEU A 451 -35.23 -4.78 -4.44
N GLU A 452 -33.96 -4.96 -4.79
CA GLU A 452 -33.12 -3.94 -5.39
C GLU A 452 -32.68 -4.38 -6.79
N VAL A 453 -32.64 -3.45 -7.74
CA VAL A 453 -32.06 -3.71 -9.08
C VAL A 453 -30.54 -3.66 -8.97
N PHE A 454 -29.86 -4.77 -9.28
CA PHE A 454 -28.41 -4.79 -9.37
C PHE A 454 -27.93 -3.82 -10.45
N ARG A 455 -27.12 -2.83 -10.07
CA ARG A 455 -26.39 -1.98 -11.00
C ARG A 455 -24.99 -1.72 -10.47
N TRP A 456 -24.00 -1.98 -11.32
CA TRP A 456 -22.61 -1.69 -11.04
C TRP A 456 -21.96 -1.00 -12.24
N ARG A 457 -21.14 0.00 -11.95
CA ARG A 457 -20.32 0.71 -12.94
C ARG A 457 -18.97 0.99 -12.32
N THR A 458 -17.91 0.92 -13.13
CA THR A 458 -16.59 1.38 -12.70
C THR A 458 -16.60 2.88 -12.35
N ARG A 459 -16.02 3.27 -11.20
CA ARG A 459 -15.92 4.68 -10.78
C ARG A 459 -14.65 5.28 -11.40
N LYS A 460 -14.86 5.97 -12.53
CA LYS A 460 -13.90 6.60 -13.47
C LYS A 460 -13.61 5.73 -14.69
N ALA A 461 -13.68 6.35 -15.86
CA ALA A 461 -13.03 5.83 -17.06
C ALA A 461 -11.57 5.57 -16.67
N ALA A 462 -11.12 4.32 -16.79
CA ALA A 462 -9.76 3.94 -16.50
C ALA A 462 -8.87 4.64 -17.52
N GLY A 463 -8.40 5.84 -17.18
CA GLY A 463 -7.23 6.40 -17.84
C GLY A 463 -6.10 5.42 -17.61
N PHE A 464 -5.45 5.03 -18.70
CA PHE A 464 -4.38 4.03 -18.71
C PHE A 464 -3.37 4.29 -17.58
N GLN A 465 -3.18 3.32 -16.70
CA GLN A 465 -2.21 3.42 -15.62
C GLN A 465 -0.83 2.93 -16.10
N PRO A 466 0.28 3.47 -15.57
CA PRO A 466 1.62 2.93 -15.83
C PRO A 466 1.75 1.42 -15.57
N SER A 467 0.98 0.87 -14.62
CA SER A 467 0.85 -0.57 -14.38
C SER A 467 0.28 -1.36 -15.57
N ASP A 468 -0.64 -0.76 -16.32
CA ASP A 468 -1.27 -1.36 -17.50
C ASP A 468 -0.27 -1.40 -18.66
N ALA A 469 0.58 -0.37 -18.78
CA ALA A 469 1.72 -0.36 -19.69
C ALA A 469 2.72 -1.47 -19.37
N ARG A 470 3.09 -1.62 -18.10
CA ARG A 470 4.01 -2.68 -17.63
C ARG A 470 3.47 -4.07 -17.93
N LYS A 471 2.18 -4.29 -17.67
CA LYS A 471 1.48 -5.54 -18.00
C LYS A 471 1.47 -5.79 -19.51
N ALA A 472 1.20 -4.76 -20.31
CA ALA A 472 1.21 -4.86 -21.76
C ALA A 472 2.61 -5.21 -22.30
N VAL A 473 3.66 -4.54 -21.84
CA VAL A 473 5.06 -4.79 -22.25
C VAL A 473 5.50 -6.22 -21.93
N ARG A 474 5.29 -6.68 -20.68
CA ARG A 474 5.70 -8.03 -20.26
C ARG A 474 4.88 -9.10 -20.96
N SER A 475 3.57 -8.90 -21.07
CA SER A 475 2.67 -9.81 -21.81
C SER A 475 3.06 -9.89 -23.28
N LEU A 476 3.43 -8.77 -23.90
CA LEU A 476 3.88 -8.72 -25.29
C LEU A 476 5.19 -9.47 -25.49
N SER A 477 6.24 -9.19 -24.70
CA SER A 477 7.51 -9.94 -24.81
C SER A 477 7.28 -11.44 -24.58
N GLN A 478 6.43 -11.82 -23.61
CA GLN A 478 6.11 -13.21 -23.35
C GLN A 478 5.31 -13.86 -24.50
N ALA A 479 4.34 -13.15 -25.08
CA ALA A 479 3.55 -13.63 -26.21
C ALA A 479 4.42 -13.83 -27.46
N ILE A 480 5.33 -12.88 -27.74
CA ILE A 480 6.32 -12.99 -28.81
C ILE A 480 7.19 -14.24 -28.60
N SER A 481 7.74 -14.43 -27.39
CA SER A 481 8.56 -15.58 -27.05
C SER A 481 7.81 -16.92 -27.11
N LYS A 482 6.50 -16.93 -26.86
CA LYS A 482 5.64 -18.12 -26.98
C LYS A 482 5.13 -18.37 -28.40
N GLY A 483 5.27 -17.41 -29.32
CA GLY A 483 4.68 -17.46 -30.66
C GLY A 483 3.16 -17.35 -30.67
N ASP A 484 2.56 -16.68 -29.67
CA ASP A 484 1.11 -16.43 -29.61
C ASP A 484 0.76 -15.15 -30.39
N ASP A 485 0.66 -15.30 -31.71
CA ASP A 485 0.45 -14.19 -32.66
C ASP A 485 -0.84 -13.37 -32.36
N ASP A 486 -1.89 -14.03 -31.88
CA ASP A 486 -3.15 -13.37 -31.50
C ASP A 486 -2.97 -12.53 -30.22
N ALA A 487 -2.25 -13.04 -29.22
CA ALA A 487 -1.92 -12.28 -28.03
C ALA A 487 -0.99 -11.10 -28.33
N VAL A 488 -0.05 -11.26 -29.27
CA VAL A 488 0.80 -10.16 -29.74
C VAL A 488 -0.04 -9.08 -30.40
N THR A 489 -0.93 -9.46 -31.32
CA THR A 489 -1.77 -8.49 -32.04
C THR A 489 -2.71 -7.74 -31.10
N ARG A 490 -3.34 -8.44 -30.13
CA ARG A 490 -4.13 -7.80 -29.07
C ARG A 490 -3.30 -6.85 -28.22
N GLY A 491 -2.15 -7.31 -27.72
CA GLY A 491 -1.28 -6.52 -26.87
C GLY A 491 -0.80 -5.23 -27.55
N LEU A 492 -0.49 -5.31 -28.86
CA LEU A 492 -0.11 -4.16 -29.67
C LEU A 492 -1.27 -3.17 -29.78
N GLN A 493 -2.48 -3.62 -30.13
CA GLN A 493 -3.65 -2.72 -30.20
C GLN A 493 -3.93 -1.99 -28.89
N LEU A 494 -3.77 -2.67 -27.75
CA LEU A 494 -3.92 -2.06 -26.43
C LEU A 494 -2.82 -1.04 -26.12
N LEU A 495 -1.57 -1.37 -26.45
CA LEU A 495 -0.42 -0.47 -26.31
C LEU A 495 -0.59 0.82 -27.13
N TYR A 496 -1.22 0.73 -28.31
CA TYR A 496 -1.44 1.91 -29.15
C TYR A 496 -2.64 2.74 -28.70
N ARG A 497 -3.72 2.10 -28.24
CA ARG A 497 -4.89 2.80 -27.69
C ARG A 497 -4.53 3.64 -26.46
N SER A 498 -3.61 3.17 -25.64
CA SER A 498 -3.15 3.93 -24.47
C SER A 498 -2.35 5.18 -24.79
N GLY A 499 -1.73 5.25 -25.97
CA GLY A 499 -1.03 6.44 -26.46
C GLY A 499 -1.95 7.54 -26.99
N GLN A 500 -3.27 7.31 -27.07
CA GLN A 500 -4.22 8.25 -27.69
C GLN A 500 -4.89 9.25 -26.71
N GLU A 501 -4.50 9.27 -25.43
CA GLU A 501 -5.01 10.30 -24.50
C GLU A 501 -4.33 11.66 -24.71
N LYS A 502 -5.17 12.71 -24.64
CA LYS A 502 -4.99 14.07 -25.18
C LYS A 502 -3.55 14.59 -25.27
N PRO A 503 -3.19 15.29 -26.38
CA PRO A 503 -1.97 16.08 -26.42
C PRO A 503 -1.95 16.99 -25.21
N SER A 504 -0.86 16.91 -24.48
CA SER A 504 -0.66 17.72 -23.31
C SER A 504 -0.60 19.17 -23.81
N ASP A 505 -1.62 19.96 -23.49
CA ASP A 505 -1.64 21.41 -23.71
C ASP A 505 -0.64 22.04 -22.72
N TYR A 506 0.64 22.07 -23.09
CA TYR A 506 1.71 22.55 -22.23
C TYR A 506 2.48 23.67 -22.94
N GLY A 507 2.60 24.80 -22.23
CA GLY A 507 3.37 25.96 -22.65
C GLY A 507 4.85 25.61 -22.87
N VAL A 508 5.42 26.17 -23.92
CA VAL A 508 6.77 25.88 -24.42
C VAL A 508 7.84 26.28 -23.39
N ASP A 509 8.35 25.31 -22.62
CA ASP A 509 9.60 25.43 -21.86
C ASP A 509 10.80 25.24 -22.81
N ARG A 510 11.73 26.18 -22.80
CA ARG A 510 12.96 26.17 -23.62
C ARG A 510 13.82 24.94 -23.33
N THR A 511 13.79 24.42 -22.10
CA THR A 511 14.49 23.19 -21.68
C THR A 511 13.87 21.96 -22.32
N GLN A 512 12.53 21.88 -22.37
CA GLN A 512 11.82 20.80 -23.05
C GLN A 512 11.98 20.86 -24.57
N ALA A 513 12.01 22.07 -25.15
CA ALA A 513 12.31 22.24 -26.58
C ALA A 513 13.74 21.77 -26.92
N GLN A 514 14.72 22.04 -26.04
CA GLN A 514 16.08 21.52 -26.18
C GLN A 514 16.18 20.01 -25.94
N LEU A 515 15.43 19.45 -24.99
CA LEU A 515 15.33 18.00 -24.76
C LEU A 515 14.70 17.30 -25.96
N ARG A 516 13.59 17.83 -26.47
CA ARG A 516 12.94 17.38 -27.70
C ARG A 516 13.89 17.50 -28.88
N ALA A 517 14.59 18.61 -29.02
CA ALA A 517 15.60 18.77 -30.06
C ALA A 517 16.74 17.75 -29.91
N SER A 518 17.29 17.53 -28.72
CA SER A 518 18.44 16.63 -28.50
C SER A 518 18.10 15.14 -28.55
N LEU A 519 16.91 14.74 -28.06
CA LEU A 519 16.46 13.35 -27.98
C LEU A 519 15.63 12.92 -29.20
N LEU A 520 14.84 13.85 -29.78
CA LEU A 520 13.88 13.55 -30.83
C LEU A 520 14.23 14.14 -32.22
N GLU A 521 15.06 15.20 -32.32
CA GLU A 521 15.32 15.90 -33.60
C GLU A 521 16.81 16.12 -33.95
N GLY A 522 17.75 15.77 -33.05
CA GLY A 522 19.11 16.28 -33.07
C GLY A 522 20.18 15.27 -33.49
N LEU A 523 21.24 15.79 -34.13
CA LEU A 523 22.44 15.06 -34.51
C LEU A 523 23.33 14.78 -33.28
N GLY A 524 23.07 13.67 -32.58
CA GLY A 524 24.15 12.86 -31.99
C GLY A 524 25.05 13.50 -30.92
N TRP A 525 24.54 14.33 -30.02
CA TRP A 525 25.30 14.67 -28.81
C TRP A 525 24.47 14.44 -27.55
N VAL A 526 24.78 13.35 -26.84
CA VAL A 526 24.38 13.15 -25.46
C VAL A 526 25.04 14.27 -24.66
N PRO A 527 24.35 15.03 -23.80
CA PRO A 527 25.06 15.80 -22.79
C PRO A 527 25.88 14.77 -22.02
N GLY A 528 27.22 14.86 -22.10
CA GLY A 528 28.07 14.07 -21.21
C GLY A 528 27.55 14.20 -19.79
N TYR A 529 27.72 13.17 -18.96
CA TYR A 529 27.24 13.20 -17.58
C TYR A 529 27.62 14.52 -16.91
N GLU A 530 26.62 15.36 -16.65
CA GLU A 530 26.78 16.65 -16.02
C GLU A 530 25.94 16.63 -14.74
N PRO A 531 26.56 16.62 -13.55
CA PRO A 531 25.85 16.50 -12.28
C PRO A 531 24.74 17.53 -12.09
N GLY A 532 24.94 18.77 -12.55
CA GLY A 532 23.94 19.84 -12.48
C GLY A 532 22.71 19.57 -13.35
N LEU A 533 22.91 18.97 -14.52
CA LEU A 533 21.83 18.62 -15.44
C LEU A 533 21.03 17.41 -14.93
N VAL A 534 21.72 16.42 -14.34
CA VAL A 534 21.08 15.26 -13.69
C VAL A 534 20.20 15.69 -12.53
N ALA A 535 20.68 16.60 -11.68
CA ALA A 535 19.87 17.16 -10.58
C ALA A 535 18.63 17.88 -11.12
N THR A 536 18.78 18.67 -12.18
CA THR A 536 17.67 19.37 -12.83
C THR A 536 16.63 18.39 -13.39
N TYR A 537 17.07 17.33 -14.06
CA TYR A 537 16.19 16.30 -14.61
C TYR A 537 15.50 15.47 -13.52
N LEU A 538 16.19 15.21 -12.41
CA LEU A 538 15.58 14.58 -11.24
C LEU A 538 14.48 15.46 -10.64
N ASP A 539 14.71 16.77 -10.52
CA ASP A 539 13.70 17.72 -10.03
C ASP A 539 12.48 17.79 -10.97
N LEU A 540 12.73 17.80 -12.29
CA LEU A 540 11.66 17.75 -13.30
C LEU A 540 10.84 16.45 -13.21
N LEU A 541 11.48 15.29 -13.03
CA LEU A 541 10.76 14.02 -12.85
C LEU A 541 10.04 13.94 -11.51
N GLN A 542 10.53 14.61 -10.47
CA GLN A 542 9.81 14.72 -9.20
C GLN A 542 8.57 15.61 -9.33
N ALA A 543 8.64 16.69 -10.13
CA ALA A 543 7.51 17.58 -10.40
C ALA A 543 6.48 16.95 -11.36
N ASN A 544 6.96 16.24 -12.38
CA ASN A 544 6.15 15.51 -13.35
C ASN A 544 6.73 14.11 -13.59
N PRO A 545 6.26 13.10 -12.84
CA PRO A 545 6.72 11.71 -13.00
C PRO A 545 6.42 11.09 -14.38
N ARG A 546 5.55 11.73 -15.18
CA ARG A 546 5.17 11.29 -16.54
C ARG A 546 5.93 12.02 -17.66
N ASP A 547 6.98 12.78 -17.34
CA ASP A 547 7.81 13.40 -18.36
C ASP A 547 8.71 12.35 -19.04
N HIS A 548 8.19 11.76 -20.12
CA HIS A 548 8.88 10.71 -20.86
C HIS A 548 10.20 11.16 -21.50
N LEU A 549 10.33 12.44 -21.87
CA LEU A 549 11.56 12.96 -22.48
C LEU A 549 12.66 13.10 -21.45
N VAL A 550 12.34 13.64 -20.27
CA VAL A 550 13.31 13.75 -19.17
C VAL A 550 13.71 12.35 -18.68
N ALA A 551 12.77 11.41 -18.59
CA ALA A 551 13.07 10.02 -18.26
C ALA A 551 13.98 9.37 -19.31
N ALA A 552 13.71 9.53 -20.61
CA ALA A 552 14.57 9.00 -21.66
C ALA A 552 15.99 9.61 -21.64
N ALA A 553 16.12 10.91 -21.33
CA ALA A 553 17.42 11.56 -21.14
C ALA A 553 18.20 10.97 -19.96
N MET A 554 17.56 10.82 -18.80
CA MET A 554 18.16 10.18 -17.62
C MET A 554 18.63 8.76 -17.94
N GLY A 555 17.81 7.99 -18.67
CA GLY A 555 18.17 6.66 -19.15
C GLY A 555 19.48 6.64 -19.93
N ARG A 556 19.67 7.58 -20.86
CA ARG A 556 20.91 7.70 -21.65
C ARG A 556 22.11 8.12 -20.81
N MET A 557 21.93 9.05 -19.86
CA MET A 557 23.01 9.48 -18.98
C MET A 557 23.54 8.31 -18.15
N HIS A 558 22.65 7.56 -17.50
CA HIS A 558 23.03 6.38 -16.73
C HIS A 558 23.64 5.28 -17.63
N LEU A 559 23.18 5.16 -18.88
CA LEU A 559 23.80 4.24 -19.84
C LEU A 559 25.25 4.63 -20.15
N SER A 560 25.52 5.93 -20.32
CA SER A 560 26.87 6.46 -20.55
C SER A 560 27.81 6.26 -19.36
N LEU A 561 27.24 6.19 -18.15
CA LEU A 561 27.96 5.86 -16.92
C LEU A 561 28.18 4.36 -16.70
N ASN A 562 27.76 3.49 -17.63
CA ASN A 562 27.78 2.04 -17.46
C ASN A 562 26.94 1.57 -16.24
N GLU A 563 25.79 2.22 -16.04
CA GLU A 563 24.78 1.90 -15.01
C GLU A 563 23.51 1.33 -15.66
N PRO A 564 23.55 0.12 -16.25
CA PRO A 564 22.47 -0.41 -17.08
C PRO A 564 21.15 -0.59 -16.33
N GLN A 565 21.18 -0.82 -15.02
CA GLN A 565 19.97 -0.98 -14.22
C GLN A 565 19.22 0.34 -14.05
N ALA A 566 19.94 1.41 -13.69
CA ALA A 566 19.37 2.76 -13.60
C ALA A 566 18.90 3.24 -14.97
N ALA A 567 19.72 3.02 -16.02
CA ALA A 567 19.36 3.33 -17.40
C ALA A 567 18.04 2.66 -17.80
N ARG A 568 17.91 1.35 -17.54
CA ARG A 568 16.70 0.58 -17.84
C ARG A 568 15.48 1.14 -17.12
N GLN A 569 15.58 1.49 -15.83
CA GLN A 569 14.46 2.02 -15.06
C GLN A 569 13.92 3.33 -15.64
N TYR A 570 14.80 4.24 -16.02
CA TYR A 570 14.40 5.51 -16.62
C TYR A 570 13.81 5.34 -18.04
N PHE A 571 14.37 4.43 -18.84
CA PHE A 571 13.76 4.10 -20.13
C PHE A 571 12.39 3.40 -19.98
N GLU A 572 12.24 2.53 -18.98
CA GLU A 572 10.97 1.91 -18.65
C GLU A 572 9.95 2.97 -18.21
N GLN A 573 10.33 3.92 -17.35
CA GLN A 573 9.49 5.05 -16.98
C GLN A 573 9.05 5.88 -18.20
N ALA A 574 9.97 6.13 -19.15
CA ALA A 574 9.65 6.83 -20.39
C ALA A 574 8.62 6.05 -21.24
N VAL A 575 8.81 4.74 -21.40
CA VAL A 575 7.84 3.87 -22.11
C VAL A 575 6.49 3.83 -21.39
N TRP A 576 6.45 3.84 -20.06
CA TRP A 576 5.16 3.83 -19.34
C TRP A 576 4.40 5.13 -19.49
N ALA A 577 5.12 6.25 -19.54
CA ALA A 577 4.55 7.56 -19.78
C ALA A 577 4.12 7.74 -21.25
N HIS A 578 4.88 7.17 -22.19
CA HIS A 578 4.61 7.26 -23.62
C HIS A 578 4.96 5.94 -24.35
N PRO A 579 4.03 4.96 -24.38
CA PRO A 579 4.31 3.61 -24.86
C PRO A 579 4.71 3.51 -26.34
N THR A 580 4.42 4.54 -27.13
CA THR A 580 4.78 4.63 -28.54
C THR A 580 6.15 5.28 -28.79
N ASP A 581 6.90 5.63 -27.74
CA ASP A 581 8.27 6.14 -27.87
C ASP A 581 9.27 5.00 -28.15
N GLY A 582 9.46 4.69 -29.44
CA GLY A 582 10.43 3.68 -29.88
C GLY A 582 11.87 3.94 -29.42
N THR A 583 12.24 5.20 -29.13
CA THR A 583 13.58 5.54 -28.66
C THR A 583 13.82 5.03 -27.25
N ALA A 584 12.81 5.16 -26.38
CA ALA A 584 12.87 4.62 -25.02
C ALA A 584 12.94 3.09 -25.04
N TRP A 585 12.17 2.42 -25.91
CA TRP A 585 12.24 0.97 -26.12
C TRP A 585 13.64 0.49 -26.53
N LEU A 586 14.30 1.18 -27.47
CA LEU A 586 15.70 0.89 -27.83
C LEU A 586 16.63 1.04 -26.62
N GLY A 587 16.40 2.03 -25.76
CA GLY A 587 17.14 2.23 -24.53
C GLY A 587 17.00 1.06 -23.54
N ILE A 588 15.79 0.51 -23.36
CA ILE A 588 15.56 -0.69 -22.54
C ILE A 588 16.35 -1.88 -23.11
N ALA A 589 16.28 -2.09 -24.43
CA ALA A 589 17.01 -3.17 -25.10
C ALA A 589 18.53 -3.04 -24.94
N ALA A 590 19.07 -1.83 -25.13
CA ALA A 590 20.50 -1.56 -24.97
C ALA A 590 20.96 -1.78 -23.53
N ALA A 591 20.16 -1.35 -22.56
CA ALA A 591 20.41 -1.57 -21.14
C ALA A 591 20.35 -3.06 -20.76
N ALA A 592 19.44 -3.84 -21.35
CA ALA A 592 19.34 -5.29 -21.15
C ALA A 592 20.60 -6.04 -21.64
N GLN A 593 21.20 -5.57 -22.74
CA GLN A 593 22.38 -6.18 -23.34
C GLN A 593 23.70 -5.89 -22.60
N LEU A 594 23.75 -4.80 -21.84
CA LEU A 594 24.92 -4.46 -21.05
C LEU A 594 25.16 -5.54 -20.00
N ARG A 595 26.33 -6.21 -20.11
CA ARG A 595 26.79 -7.34 -19.27
C ARG A 595 26.16 -8.72 -19.54
N GLY A 596 25.60 -8.95 -20.72
CA GLY A 596 25.21 -10.29 -21.17
C GLY A 596 23.86 -10.76 -20.62
N GLY A 597 22.88 -9.85 -20.57
CA GLY A 597 21.49 -10.19 -20.30
C GLY A 597 20.84 -11.03 -21.42
N ASP A 598 19.54 -11.30 -21.27
CA ASP A 598 18.77 -12.14 -22.20
C ASP A 598 18.73 -11.52 -23.61
N GLU A 599 19.37 -12.21 -24.56
CA GLU A 599 19.40 -11.80 -25.97
C GLU A 599 18.03 -11.86 -26.63
N GLY A 600 17.20 -12.84 -26.26
CA GLY A 600 15.84 -12.96 -26.77
C GLY A 600 14.93 -11.82 -26.32
N ASP A 601 14.99 -11.44 -25.04
CA ASP A 601 14.23 -10.28 -24.54
C ASP A 601 14.68 -8.98 -25.22
N ALA A 602 15.99 -8.79 -25.42
CA ALA A 602 16.51 -7.62 -26.12
C ALA A 602 16.04 -7.56 -27.59
N VAL A 603 16.01 -8.69 -28.29
CA VAL A 603 15.48 -8.81 -29.66
C VAL A 603 14.00 -8.44 -29.71
N ASN A 604 13.19 -8.95 -28.76
CA ASN A 604 11.77 -8.61 -28.64
C ASN A 604 11.57 -7.10 -28.42
N LEU A 605 12.37 -6.49 -27.54
CA LEU A 605 12.31 -5.06 -27.23
C LEU A 605 12.71 -4.19 -28.42
N VAL A 606 13.74 -4.58 -29.20
CA VAL A 606 14.08 -3.89 -30.46
C VAL A 606 12.94 -4.00 -31.48
N ALA A 607 12.31 -5.17 -31.60
CA ALA A 607 11.19 -5.34 -32.52
C ALA A 607 10.01 -4.42 -32.16
N LEU A 608 9.65 -4.36 -30.88
CA LEU A 608 8.63 -3.44 -30.36
C LEU A 608 9.01 -1.97 -30.58
N ALA A 609 10.29 -1.62 -30.40
CA ALA A 609 10.79 -0.27 -30.65
C ALA A 609 10.54 0.18 -32.11
N GLN A 610 10.82 -0.70 -33.08
CA GLN A 610 10.61 -0.40 -34.49
C GLN A 610 9.14 -0.33 -34.87
N LEU A 611 8.31 -1.25 -34.36
CA LEU A 611 6.86 -1.27 -34.62
C LEU A 611 6.18 -0.01 -34.09
N THR A 612 6.50 0.38 -32.85
CA THR A 612 5.92 1.57 -32.21
C THR A 612 6.34 2.85 -32.90
N ALA A 613 7.63 2.99 -33.25
CA ALA A 613 8.14 4.12 -34.02
C ALA A 613 7.48 4.22 -35.41
N TYR A 614 7.36 3.10 -36.13
CA TYR A 614 6.72 3.06 -37.45
C TYR A 614 5.26 3.52 -37.37
N ARG A 615 4.48 2.95 -36.44
CA ARG A 615 3.06 3.29 -36.31
C ARG A 615 2.85 4.74 -35.90
N TYR A 616 3.67 5.25 -34.97
CA TYR A 616 3.63 6.65 -34.58
C TYR A 616 3.84 7.58 -35.78
N ALA A 617 4.83 7.30 -36.63
CA ALA A 617 5.09 8.08 -37.84
C ALA A 617 3.89 8.06 -38.80
N VAL A 618 3.30 6.88 -39.04
CA VAL A 618 2.10 6.75 -39.90
C VAL A 618 0.90 7.52 -39.34
N GLU A 619 0.64 7.47 -38.04
CA GLU A 619 -0.50 8.15 -37.39
C GLU A 619 -0.34 9.68 -37.37
N HIS A 620 0.90 10.19 -37.36
CA HIS A 620 1.21 11.63 -37.29
C HIS A 620 1.71 12.19 -38.63
N ALA A 621 1.46 11.47 -39.72
CA ALA A 621 1.82 11.88 -41.07
C ALA A 621 1.09 13.18 -41.44
N LEU A 622 1.85 14.22 -41.80
CA LEU A 622 1.24 15.43 -42.34
C LEU A 622 0.79 15.18 -43.80
N PRO A 623 -0.36 15.73 -44.22
CA PRO A 623 -0.76 15.66 -45.62
C PRO A 623 0.29 16.35 -46.49
N ALA A 624 0.62 15.73 -47.64
CA ALA A 624 1.58 16.31 -48.58
C ALA A 624 1.05 17.63 -49.13
N GLU A 625 1.90 18.66 -49.17
CA GLU A 625 1.56 19.89 -49.89
C GLU A 625 1.51 19.62 -51.41
N PRO A 626 0.67 20.35 -52.16
CA PRO A 626 0.57 20.17 -53.61
C PRO A 626 1.95 20.29 -54.29
N GLY A 627 2.39 19.21 -54.95
CA GLY A 627 3.67 19.17 -55.67
C GLY A 627 4.86 18.59 -54.89
N GLN A 628 4.70 18.24 -53.61
CA GLN A 628 5.72 17.49 -52.86
C GLN A 628 5.36 15.99 -52.74
N PRO A 629 6.34 15.08 -52.78
CA PRO A 629 6.09 13.68 -52.48
C PRO A 629 5.64 13.53 -51.02
N ALA A 630 4.61 12.72 -50.80
CA ALA A 630 4.12 12.42 -49.45
C ALA A 630 5.17 11.63 -48.66
N ASP A 631 5.94 12.31 -47.81
CA ASP A 631 6.70 11.67 -46.74
C ASP A 631 5.86 11.70 -45.47
N ASN A 632 5.24 10.56 -45.15
CA ASN A 632 4.49 10.35 -43.90
C ASN A 632 5.40 10.32 -42.65
N GLY A 633 6.65 10.81 -42.76
CA GLY A 633 7.63 10.87 -41.70
C GLY A 633 8.29 9.53 -41.38
N VAL A 634 7.90 8.44 -42.06
CA VAL A 634 8.42 7.09 -41.79
C VAL A 634 9.90 7.01 -42.13
N ALA A 635 10.34 7.53 -43.28
CA ALA A 635 11.76 7.49 -43.67
C ALA A 635 12.64 8.26 -42.66
N ARG A 636 12.17 9.45 -42.25
CA ARG A 636 12.80 10.27 -41.21
C ARG A 636 12.85 9.56 -39.86
N MET A 637 11.76 8.90 -39.47
CA MET A 637 11.68 8.10 -38.24
C MET A 637 12.65 6.91 -38.28
N THR A 638 12.73 6.19 -39.39
CA THR A 638 13.67 5.07 -39.57
C THR A 638 15.12 5.56 -39.45
N GLN A 639 15.47 6.66 -40.12
CA GLN A 639 16.80 7.26 -40.00
C GLN A 639 17.11 7.66 -38.54
N ARG A 640 16.14 8.21 -37.82
CA ARG A 640 16.27 8.55 -36.40
C ARG A 640 16.52 7.33 -35.52
N MET A 641 15.76 6.26 -35.71
CA MET A 641 15.90 5.01 -34.95
C MET A 641 17.27 4.37 -35.19
N ASP A 642 17.75 4.38 -36.44
CA ASP A 642 19.09 3.92 -36.81
C ASP A 642 20.21 4.74 -36.13
N LEU A 643 20.08 6.07 -36.13
CA LEU A 643 21.01 6.94 -35.42
C LEU A 643 21.02 6.67 -33.91
N ASN A 644 19.86 6.50 -33.30
CA ASN A 644 19.75 6.16 -31.87
C ASN A 644 20.40 4.82 -31.56
N ALA A 645 20.18 3.80 -32.39
CA ALA A 645 20.83 2.51 -32.25
C ALA A 645 22.36 2.60 -32.36
N LYS A 646 22.88 3.45 -33.27
CA LYS A 646 24.32 3.74 -33.41
C LYS A 646 24.89 4.47 -32.21
N VAL A 647 24.17 5.42 -31.61
CA VAL A 647 24.61 6.09 -30.38
C VAL A 647 24.70 5.09 -29.23
N LEU A 648 23.70 4.23 -29.06
CA LEU A 648 23.69 3.19 -28.03
C LEU A 648 24.83 2.17 -28.23
N ARG A 649 25.21 1.89 -29.48
CA ARG A 649 26.38 1.08 -29.84
C ARG A 649 27.70 1.66 -29.30
N LEU A 650 27.80 2.98 -29.13
CA LEU A 650 29.00 3.64 -28.60
C LEU A 650 29.09 3.59 -27.07
N ALA A 651 28.06 3.11 -26.36
CA ALA A 651 28.05 3.04 -24.91
C ALA A 651 29.17 2.13 -24.36
N GLN A 652 29.57 1.07 -25.08
CA GLN A 652 30.71 0.22 -24.72
C GLN A 652 31.46 -0.34 -25.94
N PRO A 653 32.82 -0.41 -25.89
CA PRO A 653 33.62 -1.03 -26.93
C PRO A 653 33.64 -2.57 -26.83
N GLY A 654 34.15 -3.24 -27.87
CA GLY A 654 34.46 -4.67 -27.84
C GLY A 654 33.26 -5.59 -28.11
N ALA A 655 33.13 -6.67 -27.32
CA ALA A 655 32.13 -7.72 -27.54
C ALA A 655 30.68 -7.23 -27.46
N TYR A 656 30.42 -6.12 -26.77
CA TYR A 656 29.10 -5.49 -26.71
C TYR A 656 28.61 -5.05 -28.10
N GLN A 657 29.46 -4.39 -28.89
CA GLN A 657 29.07 -3.88 -30.22
C GLN A 657 28.60 -5.01 -31.14
N LYS A 658 29.34 -6.13 -31.18
CA LYS A 658 28.95 -7.29 -32.01
C LYS A 658 27.62 -7.91 -31.58
N ARG A 659 27.37 -8.02 -30.27
CA ARG A 659 26.09 -8.54 -29.75
C ARG A 659 24.94 -7.55 -30.02
N TRP A 660 25.20 -6.26 -29.85
CA TRP A 660 24.22 -5.22 -30.13
C TRP A 660 23.85 -5.16 -31.61
N ASP A 661 24.83 -5.23 -32.51
CA ASP A 661 24.62 -5.29 -33.96
C ASP A 661 23.78 -6.53 -34.35
N LYS A 662 24.01 -7.68 -33.70
CA LYS A 662 23.18 -8.89 -33.87
C LYS A 662 21.74 -8.69 -33.38
N VAL A 663 21.57 -8.18 -32.16
CA VAL A 663 20.24 -7.92 -31.56
C VAL A 663 19.42 -6.94 -32.42
N LEU A 664 20.07 -5.93 -33.01
CA LEU A 664 19.44 -5.01 -33.94
C LEU A 664 18.96 -5.70 -35.22
N ALA A 665 19.78 -6.57 -35.80
CA ALA A 665 19.44 -7.33 -37.00
C ALA A 665 18.28 -8.31 -36.77
N ASP A 666 18.38 -9.11 -35.70
CA ASP A 666 17.36 -10.10 -35.34
C ASP A 666 16.04 -9.42 -34.94
N GLY A 667 16.13 -8.29 -34.21
CA GLY A 667 14.97 -7.47 -33.87
C GLY A 667 14.29 -6.85 -35.09
N ALA A 668 15.05 -6.46 -36.11
CA ALA A 668 14.49 -5.93 -37.36
C ALA A 668 13.74 -6.98 -38.17
N LEU A 669 14.28 -8.20 -38.23
CA LEU A 669 13.62 -9.33 -38.86
C LEU A 669 12.31 -9.66 -38.13
N LEU A 670 12.35 -9.69 -36.80
CA LEU A 670 11.17 -9.93 -35.98
C LEU A 670 10.12 -8.82 -36.14
N ALA A 671 10.52 -7.54 -36.16
CA ALA A 671 9.59 -6.42 -36.41
C ALA A 671 8.88 -6.57 -37.76
N THR A 672 9.60 -7.00 -38.80
CA THR A 672 9.03 -7.26 -40.12
C THR A 672 7.99 -8.37 -40.10
N ARG A 673 8.29 -9.48 -39.42
CA ARG A 673 7.32 -10.57 -39.20
C ARG A 673 6.09 -10.08 -38.44
N LEU A 674 6.30 -9.38 -37.32
CA LEU A 674 5.22 -8.90 -36.45
C LEU A 674 4.31 -7.88 -37.15
N LYS A 675 4.88 -7.05 -38.02
CA LYS A 675 4.12 -6.12 -38.88
C LYS A 675 3.23 -6.86 -39.90
N ALA A 676 3.63 -8.06 -40.30
CA ALA A 676 2.92 -8.90 -41.27
C ALA A 676 1.93 -9.88 -40.61
N LEU A 677 1.71 -9.80 -39.29
CA LEU A 677 0.72 -10.65 -38.63
C LEU A 677 -0.69 -10.41 -39.20
N PRO A 678 -1.49 -11.48 -39.35
CA PRO A 678 -2.86 -11.33 -39.80
C PRO A 678 -3.69 -10.52 -38.78
N PRO A 679 -4.75 -9.84 -39.22
CA PRO A 679 -5.69 -9.21 -38.30
C PRO A 679 -6.30 -10.25 -37.35
N LEU A 680 -6.71 -9.81 -36.17
CA LEU A 680 -7.43 -10.67 -35.23
C LEU A 680 -8.68 -11.24 -35.90
N ARG A 681 -8.98 -12.50 -35.59
CA ARG A 681 -10.22 -13.11 -36.06
C ARG A 681 -11.40 -12.42 -35.42
N ASP A 682 -12.42 -12.13 -36.21
CA ASP A 682 -13.65 -11.55 -35.71
C ASP A 682 -14.28 -12.47 -34.67
N GLN A 683 -14.64 -11.88 -33.54
CA GLN A 683 -15.26 -12.57 -32.43
C GLN A 683 -16.25 -11.63 -31.78
N VAL A 684 -17.38 -12.19 -31.34
CA VAL A 684 -18.28 -11.46 -30.45
C VAL A 684 -17.68 -11.41 -29.04
N GLY A 685 -17.93 -10.31 -28.34
CA GLY A 685 -17.54 -10.22 -26.94
C GLY A 685 -18.24 -11.31 -26.14
N SER A 686 -17.53 -11.87 -25.17
CA SER A 686 -18.04 -13.00 -24.39
C SER A 686 -17.41 -13.05 -23.00
N VAL A 687 -18.00 -13.88 -22.14
CA VAL A 687 -17.44 -14.23 -20.84
C VAL A 687 -16.87 -15.63 -20.93
N GLN A 688 -15.65 -15.83 -20.44
CA GLN A 688 -15.02 -17.14 -20.41
C GLN A 688 -15.80 -18.07 -19.48
N ARG A 689 -16.39 -19.12 -20.04
CA ARG A 689 -17.35 -19.98 -19.34
C ARG A 689 -16.76 -20.65 -18.09
N GLU A 690 -15.49 -21.02 -18.13
CA GLU A 690 -14.81 -21.65 -16.99
C GLU A 690 -14.73 -20.73 -15.76
N THR A 691 -14.82 -19.41 -15.96
CA THR A 691 -14.75 -18.42 -14.88
C THR A 691 -16.10 -18.13 -14.23
N MET A 692 -17.19 -18.54 -14.89
CA MET A 692 -18.57 -18.36 -14.43
C MET A 692 -18.98 -19.47 -13.46
N THR A 693 -18.33 -19.50 -12.29
CA THR A 693 -18.55 -20.55 -11.29
C THR A 693 -19.89 -20.38 -10.55
N THR A 694 -20.52 -21.50 -10.21
CA THR A 694 -21.73 -21.51 -9.37
C THR A 694 -21.38 -21.07 -7.96
N VAL A 695 -22.13 -20.12 -7.40
CA VAL A 695 -21.86 -19.54 -6.07
C VAL A 695 -23.00 -19.87 -5.11
N ALA A 696 -22.68 -20.16 -3.85
CA ALA A 696 -23.69 -20.30 -2.81
C ALA A 696 -24.17 -18.92 -2.33
N TYR A 697 -25.47 -18.74 -2.15
CA TYR A 697 -26.06 -17.55 -1.55
C TYR A 697 -26.94 -17.99 -0.36
N GLY A 698 -26.84 -17.29 0.77
CA GLY A 698 -27.69 -17.56 1.93
C GLY A 698 -29.14 -17.20 1.59
N VAL A 699 -30.07 -18.14 1.80
CA VAL A 699 -31.50 -17.92 1.55
C VAL A 699 -32.10 -17.23 2.76
N LEU A 700 -32.66 -16.03 2.58
CA LEU A 700 -33.38 -15.30 3.63
C LEU A 700 -34.87 -15.67 3.67
N ASP A 701 -35.45 -16.08 2.53
CA ASP A 701 -36.86 -16.50 2.40
C ASP A 701 -37.00 -17.65 1.37
N GLU A 702 -37.60 -18.77 1.78
CA GLU A 702 -37.81 -19.95 0.92
C GLU A 702 -38.73 -19.67 -0.29
N LYS A 703 -39.61 -18.65 -0.21
CA LYS A 703 -40.53 -18.30 -1.30
C LYS A 703 -39.85 -17.63 -2.49
N HIS A 704 -38.73 -16.95 -2.28
CA HIS A 704 -37.96 -16.22 -3.31
C HIS A 704 -36.64 -16.92 -3.67
N ALA A 705 -36.44 -18.14 -3.15
CA ALA A 705 -35.24 -18.93 -3.33
C ALA A 705 -35.05 -19.53 -4.73
N ARG A 706 -35.91 -19.19 -5.71
CA ARG A 706 -35.87 -19.73 -7.09
C ARG A 706 -36.28 -18.66 -8.11
N GLY A 707 -35.46 -18.46 -9.15
CA GLY A 707 -35.79 -17.54 -10.24
C GLY A 707 -34.73 -17.47 -11.34
N GLU A 708 -35.07 -16.75 -12.41
CA GLU A 708 -34.16 -16.42 -13.51
C GLU A 708 -34.09 -14.90 -13.67
N ASN A 709 -32.91 -14.39 -14.02
CA ASN A 709 -32.70 -12.98 -14.35
C ASN A 709 -31.68 -12.87 -15.48
N ARG A 710 -31.65 -11.74 -16.18
CA ARG A 710 -30.67 -11.44 -17.22
C ARG A 710 -29.73 -10.37 -16.72
N LEU A 711 -28.44 -10.60 -16.92
CA LEU A 711 -27.37 -9.73 -16.50
C LEU A 711 -26.68 -9.17 -17.74
N THR A 712 -26.92 -7.89 -18.02
CA THR A 712 -26.27 -7.17 -19.11
C THR A 712 -24.92 -6.65 -18.63
N LEU A 713 -23.87 -6.94 -19.39
CA LEU A 713 -22.47 -6.62 -19.10
C LEU A 713 -21.92 -5.78 -20.24
N THR A 714 -21.22 -4.70 -19.93
CA THR A 714 -20.41 -3.97 -20.91
C THR A 714 -18.94 -4.28 -20.65
N ILE A 715 -18.29 -4.80 -21.68
CA ILE A 715 -16.88 -5.17 -21.72
C ILE A 715 -16.19 -4.10 -22.57
N ALA A 716 -15.20 -3.40 -22.02
CA ALA A 716 -14.37 -2.50 -22.79
C ALA A 716 -13.44 -3.28 -23.72
N ALA A 717 -12.96 -2.61 -24.75
CA ALA A 717 -12.07 -3.18 -25.75
C ALA A 717 -10.69 -3.61 -25.18
N ASP A 718 -10.38 -3.31 -23.91
CA ASP A 718 -9.24 -3.83 -23.16
C ASP A 718 -9.54 -5.13 -22.38
N GLY A 719 -10.76 -5.65 -22.49
CA GLY A 719 -11.24 -6.82 -21.77
C GLY A 719 -11.63 -6.54 -20.32
N SER A 720 -11.75 -5.26 -19.91
CA SER A 720 -12.24 -4.91 -18.58
C SER A 720 -13.77 -4.79 -18.55
N LEU A 721 -14.39 -5.20 -17.44
CA LEU A 721 -15.82 -4.98 -17.21
C LEU A 721 -16.05 -3.53 -16.77
N THR A 722 -16.82 -2.76 -17.51
CA THR A 722 -17.11 -1.36 -17.20
C THR A 722 -18.49 -1.15 -16.59
N TYR A 723 -19.43 -2.06 -16.88
CA TYR A 723 -20.81 -1.98 -16.43
C TYR A 723 -21.43 -3.38 -16.28
N ALA A 724 -22.27 -3.55 -15.28
CA ALA A 724 -23.09 -4.75 -15.10
C ALA A 724 -24.43 -4.38 -14.49
N ALA A 725 -25.54 -4.88 -15.03
CA ALA A 725 -26.87 -4.66 -14.47
C ALA A 725 -27.81 -5.83 -14.67
N ALA A 726 -28.61 -6.13 -13.65
CA ALA A 726 -29.68 -7.11 -13.75
C ALA A 726 -30.94 -6.45 -14.32
N GLU A 727 -31.70 -7.19 -15.12
CA GLU A 727 -32.94 -6.71 -15.74
C GLU A 727 -34.08 -6.59 -14.72
N LEU A 728 -34.23 -7.58 -13.83
CA LEU A 728 -35.28 -7.60 -12.80
C LEU A 728 -34.71 -7.28 -11.40
N PRO A 729 -35.50 -6.65 -10.50
CA PRO A 729 -35.13 -6.50 -9.09
C PRO A 729 -34.94 -7.86 -8.40
N MET A 730 -34.02 -7.95 -7.45
CA MET A 730 -33.76 -9.17 -6.68
C MET A 730 -33.30 -8.84 -5.25
N GLU A 731 -33.10 -9.88 -4.42
CA GLU A 731 -32.67 -9.69 -3.04
C GLU A 731 -31.28 -8.99 -2.96
N PRO A 732 -31.08 -8.03 -2.04
CA PRO A 732 -29.81 -7.31 -1.87
C PRO A 732 -28.60 -8.24 -1.63
N MET A 733 -28.82 -9.37 -0.96
CA MET A 733 -27.78 -10.37 -0.75
C MET A 733 -27.39 -11.07 -2.07
N LEU A 734 -28.35 -11.34 -2.96
CA LEU A 734 -28.07 -11.85 -4.30
C LEU A 734 -27.34 -10.81 -5.15
N ASN A 735 -27.71 -9.51 -5.06
CA ASN A 735 -26.99 -8.41 -5.72
C ASN A 735 -25.51 -8.37 -5.31
N LYS A 736 -25.22 -8.58 -4.02
CA LYS A 736 -23.85 -8.65 -3.51
C LYS A 736 -23.10 -9.87 -4.06
N VAL A 737 -23.71 -11.05 -4.07
CA VAL A 737 -23.12 -12.27 -4.62
C VAL A 737 -22.87 -12.14 -6.12
N LEU A 738 -23.79 -11.51 -6.86
CA LEU A 738 -23.60 -11.21 -8.28
C LEU A 738 -22.42 -10.28 -8.51
N LEU A 739 -22.32 -9.19 -7.75
CA LEU A 739 -21.20 -8.26 -7.83
C LEU A 739 -19.86 -8.95 -7.60
N ASP A 740 -19.80 -9.79 -6.57
CA ASP A 740 -18.59 -10.53 -6.22
C ASP A 740 -18.25 -11.61 -7.26
N SER A 741 -19.25 -12.16 -7.95
CA SER A 741 -19.06 -13.14 -9.02
C SER A 741 -18.56 -12.48 -10.31
N VAL A 742 -19.23 -11.44 -10.81
CA VAL A 742 -18.84 -10.75 -12.06
C VAL A 742 -17.42 -10.19 -11.99
N LYS A 743 -16.98 -9.68 -10.84
CA LYS A 743 -15.62 -9.17 -10.67
C LYS A 743 -14.51 -10.23 -10.86
N ARG A 744 -14.85 -11.52 -10.80
CA ARG A 744 -13.90 -12.63 -10.94
C ARG A 744 -13.93 -13.26 -12.32
N TRP A 745 -14.87 -12.88 -13.18
CA TRP A 745 -14.97 -13.47 -14.51
C TRP A 745 -13.88 -12.91 -15.43
N THR A 746 -13.47 -13.74 -16.39
CA THR A 746 -12.60 -13.28 -17.48
C THR A 746 -13.46 -12.89 -18.67
N TYR A 747 -13.22 -11.70 -19.19
CA TYR A 747 -13.98 -11.10 -20.27
C TYR A 747 -13.16 -11.05 -21.55
N LEU A 748 -13.79 -11.45 -22.65
CA LEU A 748 -13.23 -11.36 -23.98
C LEU A 748 -13.90 -10.19 -24.70
N PRO A 749 -13.15 -9.18 -25.16
CA PRO A 749 -13.70 -8.08 -25.93
C PRO A 749 -14.19 -8.55 -27.30
N ALA A 750 -15.01 -7.76 -27.97
CA ALA A 750 -15.36 -8.02 -29.36
C ALA A 750 -14.17 -7.70 -30.27
N VAL A 751 -14.05 -8.44 -31.36
CA VAL A 751 -13.16 -8.13 -32.47
C VAL A 751 -14.04 -7.99 -33.72
N GLN A 752 -13.96 -6.84 -34.36
CA GLN A 752 -14.66 -6.56 -35.61
C GLN A 752 -13.69 -5.98 -36.62
N HIS A 753 -13.62 -6.56 -37.81
CA HIS A 753 -12.64 -6.23 -38.84
C HIS A 753 -11.21 -6.24 -38.28
N GLY A 754 -10.92 -7.20 -37.40
CA GLY A 754 -9.63 -7.33 -36.73
C GLY A 754 -9.28 -6.28 -35.68
N GLN A 755 -10.20 -5.38 -35.31
CA GLN A 755 -10.00 -4.36 -34.28
C GLN A 755 -10.77 -4.70 -33.00
N LEU A 756 -10.12 -4.52 -31.85
CA LEU A 756 -10.76 -4.63 -30.54
C LEU A 756 -11.86 -3.57 -30.35
N ARG A 757 -13.06 -4.01 -29.99
CA ARG A 757 -14.24 -3.16 -29.75
C ARG A 757 -14.83 -3.46 -28.38
N ASP A 758 -15.50 -2.45 -27.84
CA ASP A 758 -16.37 -2.63 -26.69
C ASP A 758 -17.50 -3.59 -27.08
N ALA A 759 -17.96 -4.39 -26.12
CA ALA A 759 -18.98 -5.39 -26.35
C ALA A 759 -20.02 -5.37 -25.24
N GLU A 760 -21.27 -5.61 -25.63
CA GLU A 760 -22.34 -5.89 -24.68
C GLU A 760 -22.61 -7.39 -24.68
N VAL A 761 -22.65 -8.00 -23.49
CA VAL A 761 -22.87 -9.43 -23.30
C VAL A 761 -23.98 -9.63 -22.30
N VAL A 762 -24.91 -10.53 -22.61
CA VAL A 762 -25.98 -10.93 -21.70
C VAL A 762 -25.62 -12.27 -21.08
N VAL A 763 -25.75 -12.37 -19.75
CA VAL A 763 -25.60 -13.62 -19.00
C VAL A 763 -26.91 -13.94 -18.30
N LEU A 764 -27.41 -15.16 -18.50
CA LEU A 764 -28.56 -15.65 -17.75
C LEU A 764 -28.12 -16.08 -16.35
N VAL A 765 -28.76 -15.50 -15.34
CA VAL A 765 -28.57 -15.80 -13.93
C VAL A 765 -29.71 -16.71 -13.49
N ARG A 766 -29.40 -17.91 -13.02
CA ARG A 766 -30.37 -18.86 -12.48
C ARG A 766 -30.05 -19.13 -11.03
N TYR A 767 -30.95 -18.79 -10.13
CA TYR A 767 -30.77 -19.04 -8.70
C TYR A 767 -31.83 -20.01 -8.19
N ARG A 768 -31.40 -21.00 -7.41
CA ARG A 768 -32.25 -22.04 -6.83
C ARG A 768 -31.59 -22.64 -5.60
N ASP A 769 -32.36 -22.83 -4.53
CA ASP A 769 -31.97 -23.61 -3.34
C ASP A 769 -30.64 -23.11 -2.72
N GLY A 770 -30.46 -21.78 -2.65
CA GLY A 770 -29.25 -21.16 -2.09
C GLY A 770 -28.01 -21.26 -3.00
N ARG A 771 -28.20 -21.53 -4.30
CA ARG A 771 -27.12 -21.50 -5.30
C ARG A 771 -27.50 -20.63 -6.49
N VAL A 772 -26.55 -19.87 -7.00
CA VAL A 772 -26.67 -19.13 -8.25
C VAL A 772 -25.72 -19.69 -9.29
N SER A 773 -26.24 -19.94 -10.48
CA SER A 773 -25.52 -20.45 -11.64
C SER A 773 -25.69 -19.48 -12.81
N PHE A 774 -24.73 -19.52 -13.72
CA PHE A 774 -24.62 -18.55 -14.80
C PHE A 774 -24.53 -19.29 -16.12
N VAL A 775 -25.30 -18.85 -17.10
CA VAL A 775 -25.26 -19.39 -18.46
C VAL A 775 -25.02 -18.22 -19.39
N PRO A 776 -23.99 -18.25 -20.26
CA PRO A 776 -23.85 -17.24 -21.30
C PRO A 776 -25.15 -17.15 -22.10
N GLY A 777 -25.79 -15.98 -22.07
CA GLY A 777 -26.93 -15.73 -22.94
C GLY A 777 -26.41 -15.66 -24.37
N GLY A 778 -27.11 -16.30 -25.31
CA GLY A 778 -26.89 -15.99 -26.72
C GLY A 778 -27.05 -14.49 -26.93
N VAL A 779 -26.24 -13.92 -27.82
CA VAL A 779 -26.23 -12.49 -28.14
C VAL A 779 -27.66 -12.01 -28.38
N ALA A 780 -28.10 -10.99 -27.63
CA ALA A 780 -29.23 -10.19 -28.07
C ALA A 780 -28.78 -9.50 -29.35
N VAL A 781 -29.28 -9.99 -30.49
CA VAL A 781 -29.16 -9.29 -31.77
C VAL A 781 -29.83 -7.94 -31.54
N THR A 782 -29.02 -6.88 -31.44
CA THR A 782 -29.52 -5.52 -31.51
C THR A 782 -30.23 -5.38 -32.84
N ALA A 783 -31.52 -5.06 -32.80
CA ALA A 783 -32.30 -4.73 -33.99
C ALA A 783 -31.79 -3.39 -34.53
N GLU A 784 -30.70 -3.43 -35.30
CA GLU A 784 -30.28 -2.38 -36.22
C GLU A 784 -29.27 -3.03 -37.19
N ASN A 785 -29.79 -3.38 -38.37
CA ASN A 785 -29.01 -3.50 -39.61
C ASN A 785 -28.56 -2.11 -40.06
#